data_AF-A0A4Q0XD67-F1
#
_entry.id   AF-A0A4Q0XD67-F1
#
_cell.length_a   1.000
_cell.length_b   1.000
_cell.length_c   1.000
_cell.angle_alpha   90.00
_cell.angle_beta   90.00
_cell.angle_gamma   90.00
#
_symmetry.space_group_name_H-M   'P 1'
#
loop_
_entity.id
_entity.type
_entity.pdbx_description
1 polymer ?
#
loop_
_entity_poly.entity_id
_entity_poly.type
_entity_poly.pdbx_seq_one_letter_code
_entity_poly.pdbx_strand_id
1 'polypeptide(L)'
;MYISQHYKNYNKMLSHLILFEWKFFGRKISFYVMLLSFLGFGVLVGTSAGITFPNIKYNSPYVINFILGLFSLVSLFPIVIMASQSLLREKDNHFEQILYATPITIRNYFVSRFLLVFVMAVFTFFLFLIGYILGHLIKMDNSENLGVFHLNYYLNSFLVIVLPNIFLCTAIVCCTAWYSKNKISIYLSGLGIYVLYMVGSIFSNSPLFAGASPVSDSAMSLSAKLDPFGMVAFFEQTRYWTALEKNTMVLQLSGNLLFNRIAIILLALAFLYASFKLFKFKVSNKQKKKVENVDELANRKYVFSKTATKPQGKKYFISTIVSFLKIDLKSTLKSIPFVLLIIITLFVVGMEIYGAIEGGIRLPQNFVTTTLMVNTILATIPFLLLLAMLFYGSELVWKSKSVNFLCIENSTPFSNSALFISKFVTVLIISLILIFSCIVLGIVFQILYQYPIIDWSSYLSLFYFVGFPAALCGLLIIAFQYIIKYKYIALSVSAVFLVLTNSSLGKAFGFKYPFSRFANFMPDILSDINGFGYFPKAFLVNMLYSLSFAILLSVLAILFFNKSVLKTKWKSMTFMILPLSVMIFSGIYIDKSSNTTSKETQLNWQQHYEEKYKVYKNKPQPSITDVKTKIDLFPKENSYNVQGTYVLVNKTPSAISEILIATSNDITWNSIVSSDLTLVKKDEKFGQYLFQTKQQMLPNDSISISFNFEYKIEPLKGHQSFNAIVDNGAFMRISNYFPLIGYNFENEIEDKEERNKRKMPLQDALTRVDAPLANPYNYEFINLDATVSTSIDQTAISIGELVKKYSKNNRNYFHYKADKIPFRFAVSSAKYAIQKSSYNDNAIEVFYEPKHHQNISHLINSIKKTLQYCETNFGKYPYKTIRFAEISSFTRGFAATAYPATIFINETQFHSNLSEGEGHDVINELAGHELSHEWWGNAMLKPDYREGSGVLTETLAQYTQLMLFKNEYGKAKMLEMVNLYKNMYESEKAFSGEEALYNSNPTNANVIYNKGLVKMYELYLLIGEEKINLALEGLLSKHKFPLQPATTLDLIEELKMVTKEEDYKKLDDIFKD
;
A
#
# COMPACT_ATOMS: atom_id res chain seq x y z
N MET A 1 22.80 68.43 -30.22
CA MET A 1 23.67 67.26 -29.99
C MET A 1 23.57 66.74 -28.53
N TYR A 2 22.35 66.48 -28.02
CA TYR A 2 22.14 66.02 -26.62
C TYR A 2 20.99 64.98 -26.46
N ILE A 3 20.56 64.35 -27.56
CA ILE A 3 19.47 63.34 -27.56
C ILE A 3 19.98 61.93 -27.97
N SER A 4 21.27 61.78 -28.28
CA SER A 4 21.81 60.54 -28.87
C SER A 4 22.44 59.54 -27.89
N GLN A 5 22.55 59.82 -26.59
CA GLN A 5 23.36 59.00 -25.68
C GLN A 5 22.60 57.98 -24.81
N HIS A 6 21.26 57.98 -24.83
CA HIS A 6 20.47 57.06 -23.96
C HIS A 6 20.08 55.72 -24.59
N TYR A 7 20.41 55.47 -25.86
CA TYR A 7 20.08 54.19 -26.52
C TYR A 7 21.03 53.03 -26.20
N LYS A 8 22.10 53.25 -25.42
CA LYS A 8 23.17 52.27 -25.21
C LYS A 8 23.02 51.32 -24.01
N ASN A 9 21.84 51.18 -23.41
CA ASN A 9 21.71 50.42 -22.15
C ASN A 9 20.46 49.56 -21.98
N TYR A 10 19.94 48.96 -23.08
CA TYR A 10 18.90 47.92 -22.97
C TYR A 10 19.30 46.78 -22.03
N ASN A 11 20.58 46.37 -22.06
CA ASN A 11 21.13 45.36 -21.15
C ASN A 11 21.15 45.83 -19.68
N LYS A 12 21.41 47.12 -19.40
CA LYS A 12 21.32 47.65 -18.03
C LYS A 12 19.88 47.69 -17.53
N MET A 13 18.90 48.03 -18.36
CA MET A 13 17.51 48.07 -17.88
C MET A 13 16.98 46.68 -17.47
N LEU A 14 17.30 45.63 -18.24
CA LEU A 14 16.93 44.26 -17.88
C LEU A 14 17.60 43.81 -16.57
N SER A 15 18.90 44.09 -16.40
CA SER A 15 19.61 43.71 -15.16
C SER A 15 19.06 44.43 -13.92
N HIS A 16 18.65 45.70 -14.06
CA HIS A 16 18.04 46.45 -12.96
C HIS A 16 16.66 45.90 -12.58
N LEU A 17 15.86 45.46 -13.56
CA LEU A 17 14.57 44.81 -13.31
C LEU A 17 14.76 43.48 -12.57
N ILE A 18 15.72 42.66 -12.99
CA ILE A 18 16.03 41.39 -12.31
C ILE A 18 16.50 41.65 -10.87
N LEU A 19 17.40 42.61 -10.66
CA LEU A 19 17.86 43.02 -9.33
C LEU A 19 16.72 43.55 -8.44
N PHE A 20 15.79 44.31 -9.03
CA PHE A 20 14.60 44.81 -8.32
C PHE A 20 13.71 43.66 -7.83
N GLU A 21 13.45 42.68 -8.70
CA GLU A 21 12.67 41.50 -8.34
C GLU A 21 13.38 40.63 -7.30
N TRP A 22 14.69 40.44 -7.40
CA TRP A 22 15.47 39.73 -6.39
C TRP A 22 15.39 40.41 -5.02
N LYS A 23 15.57 41.74 -4.96
CA LYS A 23 15.45 42.52 -3.71
C LYS A 23 14.07 42.40 -3.09
N PHE A 24 13.01 42.24 -3.89
CA PHE A 24 11.66 42.02 -3.37
C PHE A 24 11.53 40.68 -2.65
N PHE A 25 12.05 39.59 -3.22
CA PHE A 25 11.99 38.26 -2.59
C PHE A 25 12.97 38.12 -1.42
N GLY A 26 14.21 38.62 -1.56
CA GLY A 26 15.24 38.55 -0.52
C GLY A 26 14.90 39.30 0.78
N ARG A 27 13.85 40.14 0.80
CA ARG A 27 13.35 40.79 2.02
C ARG A 27 12.28 39.97 2.75
N LYS A 28 11.76 38.90 2.15
CA LYS A 28 10.65 38.12 2.72
C LYS A 28 11.17 36.90 3.47
N ILE A 29 10.90 36.81 4.76
CA ILE A 29 11.21 35.61 5.57
C ILE A 29 10.55 34.36 4.97
N SER A 30 9.32 34.47 4.45
CA SER A 30 8.61 33.37 3.82
C SER A 30 9.36 32.76 2.62
N PHE A 31 10.19 33.56 1.93
CA PHE A 31 11.00 33.07 0.82
C PHE A 31 12.11 32.14 1.34
N TYR A 32 12.84 32.53 2.38
CA TYR A 32 13.87 31.68 2.99
C TYR A 32 13.29 30.42 3.64
N VAL A 33 12.12 30.51 4.27
CA VAL A 33 11.42 29.33 4.81
C VAL A 33 11.10 28.34 3.70
N MET A 34 10.59 28.80 2.55
CA MET A 34 10.33 27.94 1.39
C MET A 34 11.61 27.24 0.91
N LEU A 35 12.71 27.98 0.76
CA LEU A 35 14.01 27.40 0.35
C LEU A 35 14.49 26.32 1.32
N LEU A 36 14.46 26.60 2.63
CA LEU A 36 14.84 25.63 3.67
C LEU A 36 13.91 24.42 3.71
N SER A 37 12.61 24.61 3.45
CA SER A 37 11.66 23.49 3.36
C SER A 37 11.98 22.55 2.20
N PHE A 38 12.37 23.05 1.03
CA PHE A 38 12.77 22.19 -0.10
C PHE A 38 14.09 21.47 0.16
N LEU A 39 15.07 22.13 0.79
CA LEU A 39 16.30 21.48 1.25
C LEU A 39 16.01 20.36 2.24
N GLY A 40 15.23 20.65 3.29
CA GLY A 40 14.83 19.67 4.30
C GLY A 40 14.01 18.53 3.69
N PHE A 41 13.12 18.83 2.75
CA PHE A 41 12.35 17.82 2.02
C PHE A 41 13.27 16.91 1.21
N GLY A 42 14.30 17.46 0.55
CA GLY A 42 15.33 16.67 -0.11
C GLY A 42 16.05 15.72 0.85
N VAL A 43 16.49 16.21 2.01
CA VAL A 43 17.15 15.38 3.04
C VAL A 43 16.23 14.26 3.51
N LEU A 44 14.94 14.57 3.72
CA LEU A 44 13.95 13.57 4.10
C LEU A 44 13.81 12.51 3.01
N VAL A 45 13.66 12.89 1.75
CA VAL A 45 13.57 11.92 0.64
C VAL A 45 14.84 11.09 0.54
N GLY A 46 16.04 11.70 0.62
CA GLY A 46 17.31 10.96 0.52
C GLY A 46 17.57 10.01 1.68
N THR A 47 17.03 10.29 2.87
CA THR A 47 17.16 9.39 4.02
C THR A 47 16.04 8.34 4.09
N SER A 48 14.85 8.61 3.58
CA SER A 48 13.65 7.80 3.86
C SER A 48 12.95 7.19 2.65
N ALA A 49 13.20 7.66 1.43
CA ALA A 49 12.65 7.06 0.22
C ALA A 49 13.38 5.75 -0.10
N GLY A 50 13.01 4.69 0.62
CA GLY A 50 13.51 3.33 0.42
C GLY A 50 12.76 2.61 -0.69
N ILE A 51 12.70 3.21 -1.89
CA ILE A 51 12.21 2.46 -3.07
C ILE A 51 13.30 1.44 -3.40
N THR A 52 13.12 0.23 -2.89
CA THR A 52 14.02 -0.90 -3.08
C THR A 52 13.68 -1.60 -4.38
N PHE A 53 14.64 -1.62 -5.29
CA PHE A 53 14.64 -2.55 -6.41
C PHE A 53 15.70 -3.61 -6.13
N PRO A 54 15.40 -4.92 -6.33
CA PRO A 54 16.38 -5.98 -6.12
C PRO A 54 17.71 -5.66 -6.82
N ASN A 55 18.83 -5.87 -6.13
CA ASN A 55 20.20 -5.65 -6.61
C ASN A 55 20.55 -4.24 -7.11
N ILE A 56 19.71 -3.23 -6.89
CA ILE A 56 19.98 -1.83 -7.29
C ILE A 56 20.23 -0.97 -6.05
N LYS A 57 21.31 -0.19 -6.10
CA LYS A 57 21.69 0.73 -5.03
C LYS A 57 20.79 1.99 -5.04
N TYR A 58 20.51 2.56 -3.88
CA TYR A 58 19.62 3.73 -3.73
C TYR A 58 20.14 5.01 -4.42
N ASN A 59 21.47 5.14 -4.54
CA ASN A 59 22.12 6.25 -5.24
C ASN A 59 22.54 5.90 -6.68
N SER A 60 21.95 4.86 -7.26
CA SER A 60 22.14 4.51 -8.66
C SER A 60 21.53 5.56 -9.60
N PRO A 61 22.04 5.71 -10.84
CA PRO A 61 21.44 6.58 -11.86
C PRO A 61 19.96 6.28 -12.11
N TYR A 62 19.56 5.00 -12.10
CA TYR A 62 18.16 4.60 -12.30
C TYR A 62 17.25 5.12 -11.20
N VAL A 63 17.58 4.86 -9.92
CA VAL A 63 16.77 5.31 -8.78
C VAL A 63 16.74 6.83 -8.70
N ILE A 64 17.87 7.49 -8.93
CA ILE A 64 17.96 8.95 -8.97
C ILE A 64 17.03 9.53 -10.05
N ASN A 65 17.03 8.98 -11.27
CA ASN A 65 16.14 9.43 -12.35
C ASN A 65 14.66 9.19 -12.02
N PHE A 66 14.34 8.03 -11.46
CA PHE A 66 12.98 7.73 -11.02
C PHE A 66 12.48 8.74 -9.98
N ILE A 67 13.26 8.97 -8.92
CA ILE A 67 12.90 9.89 -7.82
C ILE A 67 12.84 11.33 -8.31
N LEU A 68 13.89 11.84 -8.98
CA LEU A 68 13.93 13.23 -9.42
C LEU A 68 12.92 13.52 -10.53
N GLY A 69 12.64 12.56 -11.41
CA GLY A 69 11.60 12.65 -12.41
C GLY A 69 10.21 12.77 -11.79
N LEU A 70 9.88 11.90 -10.83
CA LEU A 70 8.62 11.96 -10.07
C LEU A 70 8.46 13.28 -9.30
N PHE A 71 9.51 13.73 -8.60
CA PHE A 71 9.47 14.99 -7.86
C PHE A 71 9.52 16.24 -8.76
N SER A 72 9.94 16.12 -10.03
CA SER A 72 9.93 17.26 -10.97
C SER A 72 8.51 17.82 -11.17
N LEU A 73 7.47 16.99 -11.05
CA LEU A 73 6.06 17.42 -11.06
C LEU A 73 5.73 18.35 -9.89
N VAL A 74 6.33 18.11 -8.71
CA VAL A 74 6.13 18.94 -7.51
C VAL A 74 6.69 20.36 -7.69
N SER A 75 7.59 20.58 -8.67
CA SER A 75 8.05 21.93 -9.03
C SER A 75 6.93 22.85 -9.53
N LEU A 76 5.79 22.30 -9.98
CA LEU A 76 4.61 23.08 -10.36
C LEU A 76 4.10 23.96 -9.21
N PHE A 77 4.16 23.49 -7.97
CA PHE A 77 3.68 24.25 -6.81
C PHE A 77 4.42 25.58 -6.60
N PRO A 78 5.76 25.60 -6.45
CA PRO A 78 6.48 26.86 -6.35
C PRO A 78 6.34 27.71 -7.63
N ILE A 79 6.33 27.13 -8.84
CA ILE A 79 6.13 27.87 -10.10
C ILE A 79 4.81 28.65 -10.07
N VAL A 80 3.70 28.00 -9.74
CA VAL A 80 2.35 28.60 -9.71
C VAL A 80 2.26 29.68 -8.65
N ILE A 81 2.78 29.43 -7.44
CA ILE A 81 2.79 30.42 -6.36
C ILE A 81 3.60 31.65 -6.78
N MET A 82 4.81 31.45 -7.30
CA MET A 82 5.70 32.53 -7.70
C MET A 82 5.17 33.30 -8.90
N ALA A 83 4.57 32.63 -9.88
CA ALA A 83 3.94 33.27 -11.02
C ALA A 83 2.75 34.13 -10.57
N SER A 84 1.87 33.59 -9.71
CA SER A 84 0.71 34.33 -9.19
C SER A 84 1.11 35.57 -8.40
N GLN A 85 2.20 35.51 -7.63
CA GLN A 85 2.68 36.62 -6.81
C GLN A 85 3.50 37.63 -7.61
N SER A 86 4.22 37.20 -8.64
CA SER A 86 5.17 38.04 -9.38
C SER A 86 4.56 38.69 -10.61
N LEU A 87 3.69 37.98 -11.35
CA LEU A 87 3.13 38.48 -12.62
C LEU A 87 1.85 39.30 -12.42
N LEU A 88 1.12 39.08 -11.32
CA LEU A 88 -0.10 39.84 -11.00
C LEU A 88 0.10 40.89 -9.91
N ARG A 89 1.33 41.05 -9.40
CA ARG A 89 1.63 41.97 -8.28
C ARG A 89 1.18 43.38 -8.55
N GLU A 90 1.51 43.92 -9.71
CA GLU A 90 1.17 45.30 -10.05
C GLU A 90 -0.34 45.47 -10.26
N LYS A 91 -1.02 44.43 -10.76
CA LYS A 91 -2.48 44.40 -10.87
C LYS A 91 -3.14 44.45 -9.51
N ASP A 92 -2.73 43.56 -8.61
CA ASP A 92 -3.31 43.42 -7.28
C ASP A 92 -3.15 44.67 -6.42
N ASN A 93 -2.06 45.41 -6.62
CA ASN A 93 -1.76 46.65 -5.90
C ASN A 93 -2.15 47.92 -6.69
N HIS A 94 -2.89 47.79 -7.79
CA HIS A 94 -3.29 48.90 -8.66
C HIS A 94 -2.12 49.79 -9.18
N PHE A 95 -0.92 49.21 -9.28
CA PHE A 95 0.30 49.89 -9.69
C PHE A 95 0.58 49.81 -11.21
N GLU A 96 -0.24 49.04 -11.97
CA GLU A 96 -0.07 48.86 -13.42
C GLU A 96 -0.01 50.18 -14.19
N GLN A 97 -0.84 51.17 -13.81
CA GLN A 97 -0.92 52.46 -14.49
C GLN A 97 0.40 53.25 -14.40
N ILE A 98 1.04 53.20 -13.22
CA ILE A 98 2.30 53.88 -12.97
C ILE A 98 3.42 53.14 -13.69
N LEU A 99 3.49 51.82 -13.55
CA LEU A 99 4.56 51.03 -14.15
C LEU A 99 4.53 51.09 -15.68
N TYR A 100 3.34 51.00 -16.30
CA TYR A 100 3.22 51.00 -17.76
C TYR A 100 3.43 52.37 -18.41
N ALA A 101 3.46 53.46 -17.63
CA ALA A 101 3.83 54.79 -18.09
C ALA A 101 5.34 55.06 -18.07
N THR A 102 6.14 54.15 -17.50
CA THR A 102 7.61 54.25 -17.48
C THR A 102 8.24 53.85 -18.83
N PRO A 103 9.52 54.17 -19.11
CA PRO A 103 10.20 53.75 -20.34
C PRO A 103 10.50 52.24 -20.43
N ILE A 104 9.91 51.40 -19.58
CA ILE A 104 10.09 49.96 -19.61
C ILE A 104 9.48 49.38 -20.89
N THR A 105 10.28 48.67 -21.66
CA THR A 105 9.79 47.96 -22.85
C THR A 105 9.10 46.65 -22.50
N ILE A 106 8.14 46.23 -23.34
CA ILE A 106 7.45 44.94 -23.20
C ILE A 106 8.46 43.79 -23.13
N ARG A 107 9.49 43.80 -23.98
CA ARG A 107 10.56 42.79 -23.96
C ARG A 107 11.25 42.69 -22.59
N ASN A 108 11.67 43.83 -22.03
CA ASN A 108 12.41 43.82 -20.77
C ASN A 108 11.51 43.45 -19.58
N TYR A 109 10.25 43.89 -19.58
CA TYR A 109 9.26 43.47 -18.59
C TYR A 109 8.99 41.96 -18.68
N PHE A 110 8.70 41.45 -19.87
CA PHE A 110 8.32 40.06 -20.09
C PHE A 110 9.45 39.10 -19.73
N VAL A 111 10.66 39.36 -20.26
CA VAL A 111 11.84 38.51 -20.02
C VAL A 111 12.28 38.53 -18.56
N SER A 112 12.30 39.69 -17.90
CA SER A 112 12.65 39.75 -16.46
C SER A 112 11.69 38.95 -15.58
N ARG A 113 10.37 39.03 -15.86
CA ARG A 113 9.34 38.30 -15.10
C ARG A 113 9.43 36.79 -15.31
N PHE A 114 9.63 36.35 -16.55
CA PHE A 114 9.82 34.93 -16.86
C PHE A 114 11.07 34.37 -16.17
N LEU A 115 12.22 35.02 -16.39
CA LEU A 115 13.50 34.57 -15.86
C LEU A 115 13.47 34.49 -14.34
N LEU A 116 12.81 35.43 -13.66
CA LEU A 116 12.65 35.37 -12.22
C LEU A 116 11.93 34.09 -11.78
N VAL A 117 10.75 33.80 -12.33
CA VAL A 117 9.98 32.60 -11.94
C VAL A 117 10.77 31.33 -12.28
N PHE A 118 11.37 31.28 -13.47
CA PHE A 118 12.14 30.13 -13.92
C PHE A 118 13.37 29.88 -13.05
N VAL A 119 14.24 30.88 -12.87
CA VAL A 119 15.48 30.74 -12.07
C VAL A 119 15.15 30.35 -10.63
N MET A 120 14.08 30.90 -10.06
CA MET A 120 13.70 30.59 -8.69
C MET A 120 13.12 29.18 -8.56
N ALA A 121 12.35 28.71 -9.54
CA ALA A 121 11.90 27.32 -9.57
C ALA A 121 13.08 26.35 -9.69
N VAL A 122 14.02 26.64 -10.60
CA VAL A 122 15.27 25.87 -10.74
C VAL A 122 16.07 25.87 -9.44
N PHE A 123 16.24 27.03 -8.80
CA PHE A 123 16.99 27.15 -7.54
C PHE A 123 16.32 26.40 -6.39
N THR A 124 14.99 26.46 -6.31
CA THR A 124 14.22 25.74 -5.28
C THR A 124 14.36 24.22 -5.45
N PHE A 125 14.29 23.71 -6.68
CA PHE A 125 14.54 22.29 -6.94
C PHE A 125 16.00 21.91 -6.75
N PHE A 126 16.95 22.79 -7.07
CA PHE A 126 18.37 22.55 -6.83
C PHE A 126 18.68 22.39 -5.33
N LEU A 127 18.00 23.13 -4.45
CA LEU A 127 18.08 22.90 -3.00
C LEU A 127 17.51 21.55 -2.60
N PHE A 128 16.41 21.11 -3.23
CA PHE A 128 15.90 19.75 -3.04
C PHE A 128 16.93 18.69 -3.48
N LEU A 129 17.60 18.89 -4.61
CA LEU A 129 18.67 18.01 -5.09
C LEU A 129 19.85 17.95 -4.11
N ILE A 130 20.30 19.09 -3.59
CA ILE A 130 21.34 19.14 -2.55
C ILE A 130 20.88 18.40 -1.31
N GLY A 131 19.63 18.61 -0.87
CA GLY A 131 19.05 17.89 0.26
C GLY A 131 19.05 16.39 0.02
N TYR A 132 18.67 15.95 -1.17
CA TYR A 132 18.63 14.54 -1.56
C TYR A 132 20.03 13.90 -1.51
N ILE A 133 21.04 14.60 -2.05
CA ILE A 133 22.45 14.20 -1.95
C ILE A 133 22.88 14.09 -0.49
N LEU A 134 22.61 15.10 0.33
CA LEU A 134 22.94 15.08 1.77
C LEU A 134 22.26 13.92 2.49
N GLY A 135 21.01 13.62 2.15
CA GLY A 135 20.28 12.48 2.72
C GLY A 135 20.94 11.14 2.41
N HIS A 136 21.42 10.94 1.18
CA HIS A 136 22.21 9.74 0.83
C HIS A 136 23.55 9.71 1.56
N LEU A 137 24.28 10.83 1.64
CA LEU A 137 25.56 10.90 2.33
C LEU A 137 25.42 10.59 3.84
N ILE A 138 24.35 11.04 4.49
CA ILE A 138 24.06 10.73 5.90
C ILE A 138 23.89 9.22 6.13
N LYS A 139 23.39 8.47 5.13
CA LYS A 139 23.14 7.02 5.24
C LYS A 139 24.27 6.14 4.72
N MET A 140 25.23 6.69 3.99
CA MET A 140 26.21 5.93 3.20
C MET A 140 27.07 5.00 4.06
N ASP A 141 27.52 5.45 5.24
CA ASP A 141 28.38 4.66 6.12
C ASP A 141 27.65 3.49 6.80
N ASN A 142 26.33 3.51 6.83
CA ASN A 142 25.50 2.55 7.57
C ASN A 142 24.69 1.63 6.65
N SER A 143 24.92 1.63 5.33
CA SER A 143 24.09 0.87 4.39
C SER A 143 24.87 0.33 3.21
N GLU A 144 24.93 -1.00 3.09
CA GLU A 144 25.45 -1.68 1.90
C GLU A 144 24.57 -1.45 0.66
N ASN A 145 23.35 -0.92 0.84
CA ASN A 145 22.43 -0.55 -0.24
C ASN A 145 22.76 0.78 -0.94
N LEU A 146 23.76 1.53 -0.45
CA LEU A 146 24.30 2.70 -1.13
C LEU A 146 25.63 2.33 -1.79
N GLY A 147 25.77 2.64 -3.08
CA GLY A 147 27.01 2.48 -3.83
C GLY A 147 27.94 3.69 -3.65
N VAL A 148 29.04 3.71 -4.41
CA VAL A 148 29.97 4.85 -4.44
C VAL A 148 29.25 6.12 -4.89
N PHE A 149 29.52 7.24 -4.22
CA PHE A 149 28.92 8.52 -4.58
C PHE A 149 29.48 9.06 -5.90
N HIS A 150 28.60 9.25 -6.89
CA HIS A 150 28.92 9.91 -8.16
C HIS A 150 28.02 11.13 -8.40
N LEU A 151 28.59 12.34 -8.28
CA LEU A 151 27.87 13.60 -8.51
C LEU A 151 27.24 13.67 -9.91
N ASN A 152 27.89 13.06 -10.91
CA ASN A 152 27.41 13.03 -12.29
C ASN A 152 26.02 12.40 -12.44
N TYR A 153 25.67 11.42 -11.61
CA TYR A 153 24.37 10.73 -11.70
C TYR A 153 23.21 11.70 -11.37
N TYR A 154 23.40 12.53 -10.35
CA TYR A 154 22.45 13.56 -9.93
C TYR A 154 22.34 14.69 -10.95
N LEU A 155 23.48 15.17 -11.46
CA LEU A 155 23.52 16.27 -12.43
C LEU A 155 22.93 15.86 -13.78
N ASN A 156 23.20 14.63 -14.26
CA ASN A 156 22.62 14.11 -15.49
C ASN A 156 21.08 14.12 -15.40
N SER A 157 20.52 13.55 -14.34
CA SER A 157 19.07 13.52 -14.14
C SER A 157 18.47 14.93 -14.04
N PHE A 158 19.11 15.82 -13.29
CA PHE A 158 18.68 17.21 -13.15
C PHE A 158 18.64 17.95 -14.50
N LEU A 159 19.67 17.79 -15.33
CA LEU A 159 19.77 18.47 -16.62
C LEU A 159 18.85 17.86 -17.70
N VAL A 160 18.75 16.54 -17.75
CA VAL A 160 18.01 15.81 -18.79
C VAL A 160 16.51 15.80 -18.52
N ILE A 161 16.10 15.58 -17.26
CA ILE A 161 14.69 15.41 -16.91
C ILE A 161 14.14 16.68 -16.27
N VAL A 162 14.72 17.10 -15.14
CA VAL A 162 14.12 18.13 -14.28
C VAL A 162 14.08 19.50 -14.95
N LEU A 163 15.20 19.94 -15.54
CA LEU A 163 15.32 21.30 -16.07
C LEU A 163 14.36 21.56 -17.25
N PRO A 164 14.22 20.67 -18.26
CA PRO A 164 13.19 20.81 -19.30
C PRO A 164 11.76 20.83 -18.73
N ASN A 165 11.48 20.03 -17.70
CA ASN A 165 10.15 19.97 -17.08
C ASN A 165 9.82 21.30 -16.38
N ILE A 166 10.75 21.87 -15.60
CA ILE A 166 10.59 23.19 -14.98
C ILE A 166 10.41 24.28 -16.04
N PHE A 167 11.14 24.21 -17.15
CA PHE A 167 11.05 25.18 -18.23
C PHE A 167 9.67 25.17 -18.90
N LEU A 168 9.17 23.99 -19.28
CA LEU A 168 7.82 23.81 -19.84
C LEU A 168 6.74 24.31 -18.88
N CYS A 169 6.79 23.85 -17.62
CA CYS A 169 5.82 24.24 -16.60
C CYS A 169 5.78 25.75 -16.38
N THR A 170 6.97 26.37 -16.28
CA THR A 170 7.06 27.83 -16.12
C THR A 170 6.52 28.56 -17.34
N ALA A 171 6.81 28.10 -18.56
CA ALA A 171 6.32 28.70 -19.79
C ALA A 171 4.80 28.69 -19.87
N ILE A 172 4.17 27.54 -19.60
CA ILE A 172 2.70 27.40 -19.63
C ILE A 172 2.05 28.27 -18.55
N VAL A 173 2.53 28.20 -17.31
CA VAL A 173 1.94 28.96 -16.19
C VAL A 173 2.13 30.47 -16.36
N CYS A 174 3.27 30.93 -16.88
CA CYS A 174 3.45 32.35 -17.18
C CYS A 174 2.58 32.80 -18.38
N CYS A 175 2.46 31.97 -19.42
CA CYS A 175 1.54 32.19 -20.54
C CYS A 175 0.09 32.39 -20.05
N THR A 176 -0.41 31.48 -19.21
CA THR A 176 -1.76 31.59 -18.65
C THR A 176 -1.91 32.82 -17.77
N ALA A 177 -0.91 33.18 -16.98
CA ALA A 177 -0.90 34.38 -16.15
C ALA A 177 -1.04 35.67 -16.98
N TRP A 178 -0.25 35.81 -18.04
CA TRP A 178 -0.27 37.00 -18.90
C TRP A 178 -1.55 37.14 -19.71
N TYR A 179 -2.12 36.03 -20.18
CA TYR A 179 -3.36 36.04 -20.96
C TYR A 179 -4.59 36.27 -20.07
N SER A 180 -4.73 35.50 -18.99
CA SER A 180 -5.92 35.54 -18.13
C SER A 180 -5.96 36.76 -17.21
N LYS A 181 -4.77 37.24 -16.80
CA LYS A 181 -4.60 38.19 -15.69
C LYS A 181 -5.40 37.80 -14.43
N ASN A 182 -5.63 36.51 -14.21
CA ASN A 182 -6.50 36.00 -13.14
C ASN A 182 -5.78 34.90 -12.37
N LYS A 183 -5.68 35.04 -11.05
CA LYS A 183 -5.08 34.03 -10.17
C LYS A 183 -5.73 32.66 -10.33
N ILE A 184 -7.05 32.60 -10.53
CA ILE A 184 -7.79 31.33 -10.74
C ILE A 184 -7.19 30.56 -11.91
N SER A 185 -7.01 31.23 -13.04
CA SER A 185 -6.50 30.60 -14.26
C SER A 185 -5.05 30.14 -14.12
N ILE A 186 -4.23 30.86 -13.34
CA ILE A 186 -2.84 30.43 -13.03
C ILE A 186 -2.87 29.14 -12.22
N TYR A 187 -3.66 29.09 -11.15
CA TYR A 187 -3.78 27.88 -10.33
C TYR A 187 -4.39 26.71 -11.11
N LEU A 188 -5.46 26.95 -11.88
CA LEU A 188 -6.06 25.96 -12.77
C LEU A 188 -5.10 25.47 -13.84
N SER A 189 -4.17 26.29 -14.33
CA SER A 189 -3.17 25.84 -15.29
C SER A 189 -2.15 24.89 -14.68
N GLY A 190 -1.67 25.16 -13.46
CA GLY A 190 -0.75 24.25 -12.76
C GLY A 190 -1.42 22.92 -12.40
N LEU A 191 -2.66 23.00 -11.90
CA LEU A 191 -3.49 21.82 -11.67
C LEU A 191 -3.77 21.06 -12.97
N GLY A 192 -4.12 21.76 -14.04
CA GLY A 192 -4.42 21.19 -15.35
C GLY A 192 -3.23 20.44 -15.93
N ILE A 193 -2.01 20.97 -15.81
CA ILE A 193 -0.79 20.25 -16.24
C ILE A 193 -0.65 18.94 -15.46
N TYR A 194 -0.83 18.97 -14.15
CA TYR A 194 -0.74 17.76 -13.32
C TYR A 194 -1.84 16.74 -13.69
N VAL A 195 -3.09 17.18 -13.78
CA VAL A 195 -4.24 16.35 -14.17
C VAL A 195 -4.05 15.73 -15.55
N LEU A 196 -3.69 16.54 -16.55
CA LEU A 196 -3.47 16.07 -17.92
C LEU A 196 -2.29 15.10 -18.01
N TYR A 197 -1.24 15.31 -17.23
CA TYR A 197 -0.14 14.35 -17.14
C TYR A 197 -0.59 13.02 -16.53
N MET A 198 -1.33 13.04 -15.43
CA MET A 198 -1.84 11.82 -14.79
C MET A 198 -2.80 11.04 -15.71
N VAL A 199 -3.74 11.76 -16.33
CA VAL A 199 -4.66 11.21 -17.34
C VAL A 199 -3.88 10.63 -18.52
N GLY A 200 -2.97 11.41 -19.10
CA GLY A 200 -2.15 10.98 -20.22
C GLY A 200 -1.30 9.76 -19.88
N SER A 201 -0.74 9.71 -18.66
CA SER A 201 0.06 8.58 -18.20
C SER A 201 -0.75 7.30 -18.02
N ILE A 202 -2.03 7.40 -17.64
CA ILE A 202 -2.92 6.26 -17.49
C ILE A 202 -3.39 5.75 -18.85
N PHE A 203 -3.84 6.63 -19.73
CA PHE A 203 -4.18 6.24 -21.10
C PHE A 203 -2.97 5.77 -21.92
N SER A 204 -1.76 6.16 -21.54
CA SER A 204 -0.53 5.67 -22.13
C SER A 204 -0.01 4.38 -21.51
N ASN A 205 -0.69 3.80 -20.51
CA ASN A 205 -0.22 2.65 -19.74
C ASN A 205 1.22 2.84 -19.22
N SER A 206 1.49 4.00 -18.64
CA SER A 206 2.83 4.34 -18.13
C SER A 206 3.25 3.37 -17.01
N PRO A 207 4.49 2.85 -17.04
CA PRO A 207 5.04 1.99 -15.97
C PRO A 207 5.05 2.60 -14.56
N LEU A 208 4.70 3.89 -14.43
CA LEU A 208 4.54 4.58 -13.13
C LEU A 208 3.29 4.16 -12.36
N PHE A 209 2.28 3.61 -13.03
CA PHE A 209 0.99 3.30 -12.42
C PHE A 209 0.88 1.80 -12.17
N ALA A 210 0.44 1.45 -10.96
CA ALA A 210 0.16 0.06 -10.60
C ALA A 210 -0.85 -0.53 -11.59
N GLY A 211 -0.51 -1.68 -12.18
CA GLY A 211 -1.40 -2.35 -13.12
C GLY A 211 -1.32 -1.89 -14.58
N ALA A 212 -0.33 -1.07 -14.99
CA ALA A 212 -0.16 -0.64 -16.37
C ALA A 212 0.23 -1.80 -17.31
N SER A 213 -0.64 -2.20 -18.25
CA SER A 213 -0.41 -3.34 -19.16
C SER A 213 0.91 -3.26 -19.90
N PRO A 214 1.58 -4.39 -20.23
CA PRO A 214 2.77 -4.37 -21.08
C PRO A 214 2.38 -3.71 -22.41
N VAL A 215 2.87 -2.49 -22.57
CA VAL A 215 2.55 -1.65 -23.71
C VAL A 215 3.27 -2.23 -24.93
N SER A 216 2.57 -2.37 -26.05
CA SER A 216 3.23 -2.72 -27.32
C SER A 216 4.38 -1.75 -27.57
N ASP A 217 5.48 -2.20 -28.17
CA ASP A 217 6.65 -1.34 -28.41
C ASP A 217 6.27 -0.06 -29.20
N SER A 218 5.29 -0.17 -30.10
CA SER A 218 4.73 0.98 -30.82
C SER A 218 4.02 1.98 -29.90
N ALA A 219 3.20 1.51 -28.96
CA ALA A 219 2.49 2.39 -28.04
C ALA A 219 3.43 2.95 -26.96
N MET A 220 4.46 2.19 -26.54
CA MET A 220 5.50 2.69 -25.64
C MET A 220 6.32 3.79 -26.33
N SER A 221 6.72 3.59 -27.58
CA SER A 221 7.45 4.60 -28.36
C SER A 221 6.62 5.87 -28.59
N LEU A 222 5.33 5.74 -28.91
CA LEU A 222 4.44 6.89 -29.07
C LEU A 222 4.32 7.67 -27.76
N SER A 223 4.11 6.96 -26.66
CA SER A 223 3.96 7.54 -25.32
C SER A 223 5.25 8.20 -24.85
N ALA A 224 6.41 7.60 -25.11
CA ALA A 224 7.72 8.19 -24.86
C ALA A 224 7.93 9.53 -25.59
N LYS A 225 7.39 9.67 -26.80
CA LYS A 225 7.45 10.93 -27.57
C LYS A 225 6.49 11.99 -27.05
N LEU A 226 5.30 11.59 -26.58
CA LEU A 226 4.23 12.50 -26.17
C LEU A 226 4.27 12.90 -24.70
N ASP A 227 4.94 12.14 -23.83
CA ASP A 227 5.02 12.41 -22.40
C ASP A 227 5.74 13.75 -22.10
N PRO A 228 5.04 14.77 -21.57
CA PRO A 228 5.64 16.08 -21.33
C PRO A 228 6.74 16.09 -20.26
N PHE A 229 6.78 15.08 -19.37
CA PHE A 229 7.77 14.99 -18.29
C PHE A 229 8.91 14.01 -18.58
N GLY A 230 8.78 13.16 -19.62
CA GLY A 230 9.86 12.30 -20.14
C GLY A 230 10.11 11.06 -19.32
N MET A 231 9.20 10.72 -18.42
CA MET A 231 9.25 9.51 -17.60
C MET A 231 9.05 8.26 -18.45
N VAL A 232 8.11 8.26 -19.40
CA VAL A 232 7.89 7.10 -20.28
C VAL A 232 9.12 6.84 -21.15
N ALA A 233 9.79 7.88 -21.65
CA ALA A 233 11.03 7.75 -22.39
C ALA A 233 12.20 7.23 -21.51
N PHE A 234 12.22 7.59 -20.22
CA PHE A 234 13.14 7.02 -19.24
C PHE A 234 12.90 5.51 -19.04
N PHE A 235 11.65 5.08 -18.85
CA PHE A 235 11.34 3.64 -18.71
C PHE A 235 11.62 2.87 -20.00
N GLU A 236 11.34 3.44 -21.17
CA GLU A 236 11.62 2.81 -22.46
C GLU A 236 13.12 2.52 -22.62
N GLN A 237 13.97 3.53 -22.38
CA GLN A 237 15.42 3.39 -22.56
C GLN A 237 16.04 2.40 -21.55
N THR A 238 15.47 2.27 -20.35
CA THR A 238 16.03 1.49 -19.25
C THR A 238 15.36 0.12 -19.03
N ARG A 239 14.33 -0.20 -19.81
CA ARG A 239 13.51 -1.43 -19.66
C ARG A 239 14.34 -2.71 -19.62
N TYR A 240 15.33 -2.81 -20.52
CA TYR A 240 16.18 -4.00 -20.70
C TYR A 240 17.54 -3.90 -20.02
N TRP A 241 17.77 -2.85 -19.23
CA TRP A 241 19.03 -2.72 -18.49
C TRP A 241 19.10 -3.74 -17.35
N THR A 242 20.20 -4.46 -17.27
CA THR A 242 20.58 -5.30 -16.13
C THR A 242 20.71 -4.47 -14.86
N ALA A 243 20.69 -5.11 -13.69
CA ALA A 243 20.92 -4.44 -12.42
C ALA A 243 22.28 -3.69 -12.40
N LEU A 244 23.32 -4.25 -13.02
CA LEU A 244 24.63 -3.59 -13.14
C LEU A 244 24.53 -2.31 -13.99
N GLU A 245 23.86 -2.37 -15.14
CA GLU A 245 23.66 -1.21 -16.01
C GLU A 245 22.83 -0.13 -15.31
N LYS A 246 21.73 -0.50 -14.65
CA LYS A 246 20.92 0.45 -13.84
C LYS A 246 21.71 1.10 -12.71
N ASN A 247 22.72 0.41 -12.17
CA ASN A 247 23.62 0.92 -11.14
C ASN A 247 24.71 1.86 -11.67
N THR A 248 25.08 1.78 -12.95
CA THR A 248 26.31 2.42 -13.47
C THR A 248 26.09 3.35 -14.66
N MET A 249 25.10 3.08 -15.52
CA MET A 249 24.81 3.83 -16.73
C MET A 249 23.85 4.99 -16.46
N VAL A 250 24.17 6.17 -17.00
CA VAL A 250 23.30 7.36 -16.95
C VAL A 250 22.42 7.44 -18.20
N LEU A 251 21.34 8.22 -18.14
CA LEU A 251 20.47 8.41 -19.30
C LEU A 251 21.21 9.07 -20.45
N GLN A 252 21.00 8.53 -21.64
CA GLN A 252 21.59 9.02 -22.87
C GLN A 252 20.54 9.80 -23.66
N LEU A 253 20.88 11.02 -24.07
CA LEU A 253 20.05 11.82 -24.96
C LEU A 253 20.07 11.24 -26.39
N SER A 254 19.40 10.11 -26.58
CA SER A 254 19.25 9.40 -27.85
C SER A 254 17.80 8.92 -28.05
N GLY A 255 17.47 8.45 -29.26
CA GLY A 255 16.15 7.88 -29.57
C GLY A 255 14.97 8.78 -29.21
N ASN A 256 13.91 8.17 -28.65
CA ASN A 256 12.69 8.87 -28.28
C ASN A 256 12.90 9.88 -27.14
N LEU A 257 13.86 9.62 -26.23
CA LEU A 257 14.19 10.57 -25.16
C LEU A 257 14.71 11.88 -25.74
N LEU A 258 15.68 11.85 -26.67
CA LEU A 258 16.18 13.06 -27.31
C LEU A 258 15.07 13.82 -28.06
N PHE A 259 14.29 13.10 -28.88
CA PHE A 259 13.17 13.68 -29.62
C PHE A 259 12.21 14.40 -28.68
N ASN A 260 11.82 13.72 -27.60
CA ASN A 260 10.91 14.24 -26.59
C ASN A 260 11.48 15.51 -25.93
N ARG A 261 12.73 15.49 -25.45
CA ARG A 261 13.34 16.67 -24.79
C ARG A 261 13.41 17.88 -25.72
N ILE A 262 13.76 17.67 -27.00
CA ILE A 262 13.75 18.75 -28.01
C ILE A 262 12.32 19.27 -28.26
N ALA A 263 11.36 18.36 -28.46
CA ALA A 263 9.97 18.72 -28.72
C ALA A 263 9.37 19.56 -27.58
N ILE A 264 9.65 19.18 -26.32
CA ILE A 264 9.17 19.90 -25.14
C ILE A 264 9.80 21.29 -25.00
N ILE A 265 11.11 21.43 -25.27
CA ILE A 265 11.77 22.74 -25.26
C ILE A 265 11.19 23.64 -26.37
N LEU A 266 11.00 23.11 -27.58
CA LEU A 266 10.39 23.85 -28.69
C LEU A 266 8.96 24.26 -28.38
N LEU A 267 8.17 23.38 -27.76
CA LEU A 267 6.80 23.68 -27.32
C LEU A 267 6.78 24.81 -26.28
N ALA A 268 7.66 24.76 -25.28
CA ALA A 268 7.79 25.81 -24.27
C ALA A 268 8.18 27.15 -24.90
N LEU A 269 9.14 27.15 -25.86
CA LEU A 269 9.53 28.34 -26.61
C LEU A 269 8.37 28.88 -27.47
N ALA A 270 7.57 28.01 -28.09
CA ALA A 270 6.39 28.41 -28.86
C ALA A 270 5.34 29.10 -27.98
N PHE A 271 5.06 28.57 -26.77
CA PHE A 271 4.18 29.23 -25.80
C PHE A 271 4.69 30.60 -25.37
N LEU A 272 5.99 30.73 -25.10
CA LEU A 272 6.61 32.01 -24.74
C LEU A 272 6.56 33.02 -25.89
N TYR A 273 6.84 32.57 -27.11
CA TYR A 273 6.76 33.42 -28.31
C TYR A 273 5.33 33.91 -28.56
N ALA A 274 4.35 33.00 -28.50
CA ALA A 274 2.94 33.33 -28.64
C ALA A 274 2.48 34.33 -27.56
N SER A 275 2.85 34.07 -26.30
CA SER A 275 2.56 34.98 -25.18
C SER A 275 3.18 36.36 -25.37
N PHE A 276 4.43 36.42 -25.82
CA PHE A 276 5.14 37.67 -26.08
C PHE A 276 4.46 38.49 -27.18
N LYS A 277 3.99 37.84 -28.26
CA LYS A 277 3.25 38.50 -29.36
C LYS A 277 1.89 39.03 -28.93
N LEU A 278 1.20 38.30 -28.05
CA LEU A 278 -0.15 38.65 -27.59
C LEU A 278 -0.14 39.68 -26.44
N PHE A 279 0.94 39.72 -25.65
CA PHE A 279 1.04 40.60 -24.49
C PHE A 279 1.10 42.08 -24.89
N LYS A 280 0.22 42.88 -24.29
CA LYS A 280 0.18 44.34 -24.44
C LYS A 280 0.02 44.98 -23.07
N PHE A 281 0.64 46.15 -22.87
CA PHE A 281 0.38 47.00 -21.71
C PHE A 281 -1.04 47.56 -21.77
N LYS A 282 -2.01 46.76 -21.32
CA LYS A 282 -3.41 47.14 -21.16
C LYS A 282 -3.73 47.20 -19.68
N VAL A 283 -4.10 48.39 -19.22
CA VAL A 283 -4.72 48.61 -17.91
C VAL A 283 -6.15 48.08 -17.97
N SER A 284 -6.56 47.27 -17.00
CA SER A 284 -7.93 46.74 -16.93
C SER A 284 -8.93 47.84 -16.54
N ASN A 285 -9.24 48.75 -17.47
CA ASN A 285 -10.18 49.85 -17.23
C ASN A 285 -11.61 49.39 -17.54
N LYS A 286 -12.21 48.61 -16.62
CA LYS A 286 -13.65 48.33 -16.58
C LYS A 286 -14.10 48.13 -15.13
N GLN A 287 -14.01 49.18 -14.32
CA GLN A 287 -15.17 49.48 -13.50
C GLN A 287 -16.04 50.39 -14.37
N LYS A 288 -17.09 49.83 -14.99
CA LYS A 288 -18.30 50.62 -15.16
C LYS A 288 -18.65 51.00 -13.73
N LYS A 289 -18.30 52.22 -13.30
CA LYS A 289 -18.97 52.83 -12.17
C LYS A 289 -20.44 52.70 -12.52
N LYS A 290 -21.15 51.81 -11.82
CA LYS A 290 -22.58 52.01 -11.66
C LYS A 290 -22.62 53.36 -10.97
N VAL A 291 -22.89 54.41 -11.73
CA VAL A 291 -23.26 55.69 -11.16
C VAL A 291 -24.61 55.38 -10.52
N GLU A 292 -24.59 54.86 -9.30
CA GLU A 292 -25.76 54.98 -8.46
C GLU A 292 -26.02 56.48 -8.37
N ASN A 293 -27.24 56.90 -8.69
CA ASN A 293 -27.67 58.28 -8.56
C ASN A 293 -27.31 58.74 -7.15
N VAL A 294 -26.33 59.65 -7.06
CA VAL A 294 -25.87 60.21 -5.78
C VAL A 294 -27.04 60.87 -5.05
N ASP A 295 -28.06 61.33 -5.79
CA ASP A 295 -29.30 61.90 -5.26
C ASP A 295 -30.23 60.88 -4.56
N GLU A 296 -30.21 59.59 -4.91
CA GLU A 296 -31.02 58.56 -4.22
C GLU A 296 -30.39 58.11 -2.89
N LEU A 297 -29.07 58.20 -2.74
CA LEU A 297 -28.35 57.87 -1.50
C LEU A 297 -28.32 59.05 -0.52
N ALA A 298 -28.28 60.28 -1.01
CA ALA A 298 -28.29 61.49 -0.18
C ALA A 298 -29.64 61.71 0.56
N ASN A 299 -30.75 61.21 0.00
CA ASN A 299 -32.10 61.37 0.57
C ASN A 299 -32.54 60.24 1.51
N ARG A 300 -31.69 59.24 1.78
CA ARG A 300 -32.00 58.23 2.82
C ARG A 300 -31.76 58.82 4.21
N LYS A 301 -32.83 59.31 4.85
CA LYS A 301 -32.83 59.60 6.29
C LYS A 301 -32.63 58.29 7.06
N TYR A 302 -31.40 58.01 7.46
CA TYR A 302 -31.10 56.92 8.39
C TYR A 302 -31.63 57.32 9.77
N VAL A 303 -32.80 56.78 10.13
CA VAL A 303 -33.30 56.89 11.51
C VAL A 303 -32.39 56.03 12.38
N PHE A 304 -31.55 56.67 13.19
CA PHE A 304 -30.72 55.99 14.17
C PHE A 304 -31.62 55.37 15.24
N SER A 305 -31.90 54.08 15.16
CA SER A 305 -32.56 53.33 16.23
C SER A 305 -31.50 52.70 17.14
N LYS A 306 -31.50 53.06 18.43
CA LYS A 306 -30.72 52.35 19.44
C LYS A 306 -31.22 50.90 19.49
N THR A 307 -30.41 49.96 19.03
CA THR A 307 -30.70 48.53 19.19
C THR A 307 -30.14 48.09 20.55
N ALA A 308 -31.01 47.66 21.47
CA ALA A 308 -30.57 47.14 22.75
C ALA A 308 -29.87 45.78 22.55
N THR A 309 -28.54 45.76 22.62
CA THR A 309 -27.77 44.52 22.60
C THR A 309 -27.51 44.05 24.03
N LYS A 310 -27.85 42.79 24.34
CA LYS A 310 -27.44 42.11 25.58
C LYS A 310 -26.24 41.19 25.26
N PRO A 311 -24.98 41.67 25.36
CA PRO A 311 -23.78 40.92 24.95
C PRO A 311 -23.37 39.84 25.96
N GLN A 312 -24.33 39.22 26.66
CA GLN A 312 -24.11 38.29 27.75
C GLN A 312 -25.14 37.15 27.71
N GLY A 313 -24.76 35.99 28.25
CA GLY A 313 -25.61 34.81 28.37
C GLY A 313 -25.47 33.80 27.23
N LYS A 314 -26.06 32.62 27.43
CA LYS A 314 -25.93 31.44 26.54
C LYS A 314 -26.45 31.71 25.11
N LYS A 315 -27.56 32.44 24.98
CA LYS A 315 -28.15 32.78 23.67
C LYS A 315 -27.22 33.65 22.83
N TYR A 316 -26.59 34.66 23.45
CA TYR A 316 -25.61 35.50 22.77
C TYR A 316 -24.37 34.70 22.36
N PHE A 317 -23.83 33.85 23.26
CA PHE A 317 -22.71 32.96 22.97
C PHE A 317 -22.96 32.06 21.75
N ILE A 318 -24.11 31.39 21.68
CA ILE A 318 -24.49 30.54 20.54
C ILE A 318 -24.67 31.39 19.27
N SER A 319 -25.31 32.55 19.37
CA SER A 319 -25.49 33.48 18.24
C SER A 319 -24.14 33.95 17.67
N THR A 320 -23.15 34.19 18.53
CA THR A 320 -21.78 34.53 18.12
C THR A 320 -21.16 33.38 17.32
N ILE A 321 -21.26 32.14 17.82
CA ILE A 321 -20.75 30.94 17.11
C ILE A 321 -21.38 30.84 15.72
N VAL A 322 -22.71 30.91 15.63
CA VAL A 322 -23.44 30.78 14.35
C VAL A 322 -23.08 31.90 13.38
N SER A 323 -22.90 33.14 13.86
CA SER A 323 -22.53 34.27 13.03
C SER A 323 -21.14 34.08 12.40
N PHE A 324 -20.12 33.77 13.21
CA PHE A 324 -18.77 33.52 12.71
C PHE A 324 -18.72 32.29 11.81
N LEU A 325 -19.40 31.21 12.18
CA LEU A 325 -19.51 30.01 11.36
C LEU A 325 -20.09 30.32 9.98
N LYS A 326 -21.16 31.12 9.90
CA LYS A 326 -21.77 31.52 8.62
C LYS A 326 -20.81 32.36 7.78
N ILE A 327 -20.07 33.30 8.39
CA ILE A 327 -19.09 34.14 7.71
C ILE A 327 -17.93 33.28 7.18
N ASP A 328 -17.37 32.42 8.03
CA ASP A 328 -16.24 31.57 7.70
C ASP A 328 -16.59 30.53 6.62
N LEU A 329 -17.74 29.86 6.73
CA LEU A 329 -18.22 28.93 5.71
C LEU A 329 -18.49 29.66 4.38
N LYS A 330 -19.27 30.74 4.38
CA LYS A 330 -19.59 31.47 3.14
C LYS A 330 -18.34 31.99 2.45
N SER A 331 -17.38 32.50 3.22
CA SER A 331 -16.13 33.04 2.69
C SER A 331 -15.14 31.96 2.27
N THR A 332 -15.23 30.74 2.83
CA THR A 332 -14.35 29.62 2.49
C THR A 332 -14.89 28.81 1.33
N LEU A 333 -16.18 28.44 1.34
CA LEU A 333 -16.81 27.67 0.27
C LEU A 333 -16.84 28.42 -1.07
N LYS A 334 -16.89 29.76 -1.03
CA LYS A 334 -16.80 30.61 -2.23
C LYS A 334 -15.37 30.95 -2.63
N SER A 335 -14.37 30.48 -1.89
CA SER A 335 -12.97 30.78 -2.16
C SER A 335 -12.43 29.88 -3.28
N ILE A 336 -11.51 30.44 -4.07
CA ILE A 336 -10.82 29.73 -5.15
C ILE A 336 -10.07 28.49 -4.61
N PRO A 337 -9.31 28.57 -3.49
CA PRO A 337 -8.63 27.40 -2.95
C PRO A 337 -9.58 26.24 -2.61
N PHE A 338 -10.81 26.53 -2.17
CA PHE A 338 -11.77 25.49 -1.80
C PHE A 338 -12.32 24.76 -3.03
N VAL A 339 -12.66 25.49 -4.08
CA VAL A 339 -13.09 24.90 -5.35
C VAL A 339 -11.99 24.02 -5.94
N LEU A 340 -10.74 24.51 -5.93
CA LEU A 340 -9.58 23.73 -6.39
C LEU A 340 -9.35 22.49 -5.53
N LEU A 341 -9.54 22.59 -4.21
CA LEU A 341 -9.43 21.43 -3.31
C LEU A 341 -10.46 20.36 -3.66
N ILE A 342 -11.73 20.72 -3.86
CA ILE A 342 -12.76 19.74 -4.27
C ILE A 342 -12.37 19.08 -5.60
N ILE A 343 -11.97 19.86 -6.60
CA ILE A 343 -11.61 19.33 -7.92
C ILE A 343 -10.42 18.37 -7.82
N ILE A 344 -9.36 18.75 -7.10
CA ILE A 344 -8.18 17.90 -6.87
C ILE A 344 -8.58 16.62 -6.16
N THR A 345 -9.36 16.72 -5.09
CA THR A 345 -9.79 15.56 -4.31
C THR A 345 -10.62 14.60 -5.14
N LEU A 346 -11.62 15.10 -5.87
CA LEU A 346 -12.46 14.26 -6.74
C LEU A 346 -11.66 13.65 -7.89
N PHE A 347 -10.72 14.40 -8.47
CA PHE A 347 -9.85 13.87 -9.51
C PHE A 347 -8.97 12.74 -8.96
N VAL A 348 -8.23 12.98 -7.89
CA VAL A 348 -7.33 11.97 -7.30
C VAL A 348 -8.11 10.73 -6.87
N VAL A 349 -9.21 10.89 -6.13
CA VAL A 349 -10.04 9.74 -5.72
C VAL A 349 -10.67 9.05 -6.93
N GLY A 350 -11.11 9.80 -7.95
CA GLY A 350 -11.65 9.21 -9.17
C GLY A 350 -10.62 8.37 -9.92
N MET A 351 -9.37 8.81 -9.98
CA MET A 351 -8.27 8.02 -10.57
C MET A 351 -7.98 6.75 -9.78
N GLU A 352 -7.94 6.85 -8.45
CA GLU A 352 -7.74 5.68 -7.57
C GLU A 352 -8.91 4.70 -7.65
N ILE A 353 -10.16 5.19 -7.75
CA ILE A 353 -11.35 4.35 -7.96
C ILE A 353 -11.26 3.66 -9.30
N TYR A 354 -10.95 4.39 -10.38
CA TYR A 354 -10.77 3.80 -11.71
C TYR A 354 -9.71 2.71 -11.69
N GLY A 355 -8.52 2.99 -11.13
CA GLY A 355 -7.45 1.99 -11.00
C GLY A 355 -7.84 0.77 -10.16
N ALA A 356 -8.60 0.98 -9.09
CA ALA A 356 -9.11 -0.12 -8.25
C ALA A 356 -10.16 -0.98 -8.97
N ILE A 357 -10.98 -0.40 -9.85
CA ILE A 357 -11.93 -1.13 -10.70
C ILE A 357 -11.20 -1.94 -11.76
N GLU A 358 -10.19 -1.37 -12.41
CA GLU A 358 -9.43 -2.06 -13.46
C GLU A 358 -8.66 -3.27 -12.95
N GLY A 359 -8.30 -3.35 -11.66
CA GLY A 359 -7.62 -4.50 -11.04
C GLY A 359 -6.15 -4.68 -11.46
N GLY A 360 -5.75 -4.09 -12.58
CA GLY A 360 -4.41 -4.12 -13.17
C GLY A 360 -4.20 -5.28 -14.13
N ILE A 361 -3.12 -5.24 -14.90
CA ILE A 361 -2.79 -6.15 -16.02
C ILE A 361 -3.18 -7.63 -15.87
N ARG A 362 -2.87 -8.23 -14.71
CA ARG A 362 -3.00 -9.66 -14.49
C ARG A 362 -4.41 -10.05 -14.05
N LEU A 363 -5.12 -9.14 -13.41
CA LEU A 363 -6.39 -9.44 -12.77
C LEU A 363 -7.54 -8.91 -13.64
N PRO A 364 -8.69 -9.59 -13.67
CA PRO A 364 -9.90 -9.01 -14.23
C PRO A 364 -10.31 -7.78 -13.43
N GLN A 365 -11.23 -7.02 -14.00
CA GLN A 365 -11.87 -5.92 -13.29
C GLN A 365 -12.54 -6.41 -12.00
N ASN A 366 -12.62 -5.53 -11.01
CA ASN A 366 -13.38 -5.75 -9.79
C ASN A 366 -14.83 -5.27 -9.96
N PHE A 367 -15.78 -5.96 -9.33
CA PHE A 367 -17.12 -5.39 -9.19
C PHE A 367 -17.05 -4.08 -8.41
N VAL A 368 -17.84 -3.09 -8.84
CA VAL A 368 -17.88 -1.76 -8.21
C VAL A 368 -18.73 -1.79 -6.94
N THR A 369 -18.33 -2.63 -5.97
CA THR A 369 -19.03 -2.79 -4.68
C THR A 369 -18.84 -1.57 -3.79
N THR A 370 -19.74 -1.37 -2.82
CA THR A 370 -19.54 -0.32 -1.80
C THR A 370 -18.23 -0.54 -1.03
N THR A 371 -17.84 -1.79 -0.79
CA THR A 371 -16.58 -2.13 -0.13
C THR A 371 -15.37 -1.67 -0.92
N LEU A 372 -15.32 -1.92 -2.23
CA LEU A 372 -14.26 -1.40 -3.10
C LEU A 372 -14.18 0.13 -3.01
N MET A 373 -15.32 0.82 -3.15
CA MET A 373 -15.36 2.29 -3.09
C MET A 373 -14.89 2.83 -1.73
N VAL A 374 -15.35 2.23 -0.62
CA VAL A 374 -14.97 2.65 0.73
C VAL A 374 -13.50 2.38 1.01
N ASN A 375 -12.96 1.21 0.61
CA ASN A 375 -11.54 0.89 0.76
C ASN A 375 -10.65 1.87 -0.02
N THR A 376 -11.00 2.18 -1.26
CA THR A 376 -10.26 3.18 -2.05
C THR A 376 -10.31 4.55 -1.36
N ILE A 377 -11.47 4.98 -0.88
CA ILE A 377 -11.59 6.26 -0.16
C ILE A 377 -10.78 6.25 1.15
N LEU A 378 -10.81 5.16 1.92
CA LEU A 378 -10.03 4.98 3.16
C LEU A 378 -8.52 5.07 2.90
N ALA A 379 -8.04 4.51 1.78
CA ALA A 379 -6.63 4.56 1.40
C ALA A 379 -6.18 5.96 0.95
N THR A 380 -7.04 6.72 0.23
CA THR A 380 -6.65 7.96 -0.44
C THR A 380 -6.94 9.23 0.38
N ILE A 381 -8.12 9.35 1.00
CA ILE A 381 -8.61 10.60 1.59
C ILE A 381 -7.89 11.10 2.84
N PRO A 382 -7.44 10.25 3.79
CA PRO A 382 -6.76 10.71 5.00
C PRO A 382 -5.63 11.73 4.75
N PHE A 383 -4.77 11.46 3.78
CA PHE A 383 -3.66 12.34 3.44
C PHE A 383 -4.13 13.70 2.90
N LEU A 384 -5.11 13.71 2.00
CA LEU A 384 -5.69 14.94 1.44
C LEU A 384 -6.39 15.77 2.52
N LEU A 385 -7.10 15.12 3.44
CA LEU A 385 -7.72 15.80 4.57
C LEU A 385 -6.69 16.41 5.51
N LEU A 386 -5.61 15.72 5.85
CA LEU A 386 -4.55 16.28 6.70
C LEU A 386 -3.99 17.59 6.10
N LEU A 387 -3.72 17.62 4.79
CA LEU A 387 -3.29 18.84 4.09
C LEU A 387 -4.37 19.94 4.13
N ALA A 388 -5.63 19.58 3.90
CA ALA A 388 -6.74 20.51 3.98
C ALA A 388 -6.92 21.10 5.39
N MET A 389 -6.81 20.27 6.43
CA MET A 389 -6.90 20.70 7.83
C MET A 389 -5.74 21.63 8.19
N LEU A 390 -4.50 21.33 7.75
CA LEU A 390 -3.35 22.21 7.95
C LEU A 390 -3.57 23.58 7.31
N PHE A 391 -4.03 23.60 6.05
CA PHE A 391 -4.30 24.85 5.33
C PHE A 391 -5.43 25.66 5.96
N TYR A 392 -6.63 25.07 6.10
CA TYR A 392 -7.81 25.78 6.59
C TYR A 392 -7.76 26.07 8.09
N GLY A 393 -7.20 25.18 8.90
CA GLY A 393 -7.00 25.41 10.33
C GLY A 393 -6.10 26.62 10.59
N SER A 394 -5.05 26.82 9.77
CA SER A 394 -4.22 28.03 9.83
C SER A 394 -4.92 29.25 9.22
N GLU A 395 -5.49 29.11 8.02
CA GLU A 395 -6.05 30.25 7.29
C GLU A 395 -7.23 30.87 8.03
N LEU A 396 -8.14 30.07 8.59
CA LEU A 396 -9.34 30.56 9.28
C LEU A 396 -9.04 31.38 10.54
N VAL A 397 -7.97 31.06 11.25
CA VAL A 397 -7.53 31.81 12.45
C VAL A 397 -6.92 33.16 12.08
N TRP A 398 -6.16 33.21 10.99
CA TRP A 398 -5.43 34.41 10.58
C TRP A 398 -6.15 35.29 9.55
N LYS A 399 -7.27 34.81 8.98
CA LYS A 399 -7.99 35.42 7.86
C LYS A 399 -8.29 36.90 8.09
N SER A 400 -8.89 37.24 9.22
CA SER A 400 -9.28 38.62 9.54
C SER A 400 -8.09 39.58 9.59
N LYS A 401 -6.92 39.09 10.02
CA LYS A 401 -5.68 39.88 9.97
C LYS A 401 -5.19 40.04 8.54
N SER A 402 -5.22 38.98 7.74
CA SER A 402 -4.78 39.00 6.34
C SER A 402 -5.60 39.91 5.44
N VAL A 403 -6.88 40.14 5.75
CA VAL A 403 -7.76 41.07 5.01
C VAL A 403 -7.99 42.41 5.71
N ASN A 404 -7.18 42.74 6.73
CA ASN A 404 -7.28 43.98 7.53
C ASN A 404 -8.65 44.21 8.21
N PHE A 405 -9.40 43.14 8.50
CA PHE A 405 -10.69 43.19 9.18
C PHE A 405 -10.57 43.03 10.72
N LEU A 406 -9.39 42.65 11.21
CA LEU A 406 -9.15 42.32 12.63
C LEU A 406 -9.57 43.44 13.60
N CYS A 407 -9.35 44.72 13.25
CA CYS A 407 -9.74 45.84 14.11
C CYS A 407 -11.27 45.96 14.25
N ILE A 408 -12.02 45.67 13.18
CA ILE A 408 -13.49 45.68 13.19
C ILE A 408 -13.98 44.49 14.02
N GLU A 409 -13.42 43.30 13.78
CA GLU A 409 -13.76 42.10 14.57
C GLU A 409 -13.54 42.33 16.06
N ASN A 410 -12.35 42.80 16.46
CA ASN A 410 -11.99 43.07 17.86
C ASN A 410 -12.77 44.21 18.53
N SER A 411 -13.49 45.03 17.75
CA SER A 411 -14.37 46.07 18.29
C SER A 411 -15.75 45.53 18.71
N THR A 412 -16.07 44.27 18.35
CA THR A 412 -17.32 43.62 18.73
C THR A 412 -17.19 42.85 20.04
N PRO A 413 -18.23 42.83 20.91
CA PRO A 413 -18.15 42.10 22.16
C PRO A 413 -18.36 40.59 21.90
N PHE A 414 -17.31 39.81 21.70
CA PHE A 414 -17.41 38.35 21.51
C PHE A 414 -16.60 37.57 22.56
N SER A 415 -16.95 36.29 22.73
CA SER A 415 -16.17 35.36 23.54
C SER A 415 -15.10 34.68 22.70
N ASN A 416 -13.85 34.67 23.16
CA ASN A 416 -12.76 33.96 22.48
C ASN A 416 -13.01 32.44 22.38
N SER A 417 -13.71 31.86 23.36
CA SER A 417 -14.15 30.46 23.29
C SER A 417 -15.20 30.24 22.20
N ALA A 418 -16.14 31.18 22.02
CA ALA A 418 -17.10 31.11 20.92
C ALA A 418 -16.41 31.21 19.55
N LEU A 419 -15.42 32.10 19.43
CA LEU A 419 -14.64 32.23 18.21
C LEU A 419 -13.86 30.93 17.92
N PHE A 420 -13.13 30.38 18.90
CA PHE A 420 -12.41 29.12 18.76
C PHE A 420 -13.31 27.96 18.31
N ILE A 421 -14.47 27.79 18.96
CA ILE A 421 -15.45 26.76 18.59
C ILE A 421 -15.95 26.99 17.17
N SER A 422 -16.25 28.23 16.77
CA SER A 422 -16.69 28.52 15.41
C SER A 422 -15.64 28.14 14.35
N LYS A 423 -14.35 28.38 14.62
CA LYS A 423 -13.26 27.96 13.72
C LYS A 423 -13.16 26.44 13.62
N PHE A 424 -13.24 25.74 14.74
CA PHE A 424 -13.23 24.27 14.77
C PHE A 424 -14.42 23.67 14.01
N VAL A 425 -15.64 24.14 14.27
CA VAL A 425 -16.85 23.67 13.58
C VAL A 425 -16.78 23.96 12.08
N THR A 426 -16.18 25.08 11.68
CA THR A 426 -15.96 25.37 10.25
C THR A 426 -15.04 24.32 9.61
N VAL A 427 -13.91 23.99 10.24
CA VAL A 427 -12.96 22.99 9.74
C VAL A 427 -13.59 21.60 9.70
N LEU A 428 -14.40 21.24 10.71
CA LEU A 428 -15.17 20.00 10.73
C LEU A 428 -16.18 19.94 9.57
N ILE A 429 -16.93 21.00 9.30
CA ILE A 429 -17.86 20.99 8.16
C ILE A 429 -17.12 20.87 6.82
N ILE A 430 -15.92 21.49 6.70
CA ILE A 430 -15.08 21.33 5.51
C ILE A 430 -14.68 19.86 5.30
N SER A 431 -14.25 19.15 6.35
CA SER A 431 -13.91 17.72 6.23
C SER A 431 -15.13 16.87 5.86
N LEU A 432 -16.29 17.14 6.46
CA LEU A 432 -17.54 16.45 6.13
C LEU A 432 -17.95 16.65 4.67
N ILE A 433 -17.83 17.87 4.12
CA ILE A 433 -18.15 18.14 2.71
C ILE A 433 -17.23 17.37 1.77
N LEU A 434 -15.92 17.28 2.09
CA LEU A 434 -14.96 16.54 1.27
C LEU A 434 -15.27 15.04 1.26
N ILE A 435 -15.53 14.45 2.44
CA ILE A 435 -15.90 13.03 2.55
C ILE A 435 -17.22 12.76 1.81
N PHE A 436 -18.23 13.61 2.01
CA PHE A 436 -19.51 13.49 1.31
C PHE A 436 -19.33 13.55 -0.22
N SER A 437 -18.48 14.44 -0.72
CA SER A 437 -18.20 14.54 -2.16
C SER A 437 -17.58 13.25 -2.71
N CYS A 438 -16.73 12.58 -1.93
CA CYS A 438 -16.13 11.30 -2.31
C CYS A 438 -17.13 10.15 -2.27
N ILE A 439 -18.04 10.13 -1.30
CA ILE A 439 -19.15 9.16 -1.25
C ILE A 439 -20.02 9.30 -2.50
N VAL A 440 -20.40 10.54 -2.85
CA VAL A 440 -21.17 10.81 -4.08
C VAL A 440 -20.41 10.33 -5.30
N LEU A 441 -19.09 10.57 -5.38
CA LEU A 441 -18.28 10.07 -6.49
C LEU A 441 -18.30 8.54 -6.57
N GLY A 442 -18.12 7.84 -5.45
CA GLY A 442 -18.22 6.38 -5.39
C GLY A 442 -19.57 5.88 -5.93
N ILE A 443 -20.68 6.46 -5.46
CA ILE A 443 -22.03 6.13 -5.95
C ILE A 443 -22.16 6.39 -7.46
N VAL A 444 -21.58 7.48 -7.98
CA VAL A 444 -21.57 7.75 -9.42
C VAL A 444 -20.86 6.64 -10.19
N PHE A 445 -19.69 6.17 -9.73
CA PHE A 445 -19.02 5.02 -10.34
C PHE A 445 -19.88 3.75 -10.28
N GLN A 446 -20.51 3.46 -9.13
CA GLN A 446 -21.41 2.31 -9.00
C GLN A 446 -22.58 2.36 -10.02
N ILE A 447 -23.12 3.55 -10.29
CA ILE A 447 -24.18 3.74 -11.30
C ILE A 447 -23.62 3.59 -12.73
N LEU A 448 -22.48 4.22 -13.03
CA LEU A 448 -21.87 4.19 -14.37
C LEU A 448 -21.48 2.77 -14.79
N TYR A 449 -20.97 1.97 -13.87
CA TYR A 449 -20.58 0.58 -14.08
C TYR A 449 -21.71 -0.43 -13.80
N GLN A 450 -22.97 0.05 -13.72
CA GLN A 450 -24.17 -0.79 -13.61
C GLN A 450 -24.21 -1.73 -12.39
N TYR A 451 -23.55 -1.36 -11.29
CA TYR A 451 -23.56 -2.08 -10.01
C TYR A 451 -24.09 -1.20 -8.85
N PRO A 452 -25.35 -0.73 -8.87
CA PRO A 452 -25.88 0.22 -7.89
C PRO A 452 -26.31 -0.42 -6.55
N ILE A 453 -25.51 -1.35 -6.02
CA ILE A 453 -25.73 -1.94 -4.69
C ILE A 453 -25.04 -1.04 -3.66
N ILE A 454 -25.85 -0.28 -2.91
CA ILE A 454 -25.36 0.73 -1.96
C ILE A 454 -25.56 0.26 -0.53
N ASP A 455 -24.45 0.06 0.19
CA ASP A 455 -24.46 -0.10 1.64
C ASP A 455 -24.19 1.24 2.34
N TRP A 456 -25.27 1.88 2.78
CA TRP A 456 -25.19 3.16 3.51
C TRP A 456 -24.39 3.07 4.80
N SER A 457 -24.42 1.92 5.49
CA SER A 457 -23.70 1.77 6.76
C SER A 457 -22.19 1.85 6.55
N SER A 458 -21.69 1.21 5.49
CA SER A 458 -20.29 1.25 5.09
C SER A 458 -19.86 2.65 4.64
N TYR A 459 -20.67 3.37 3.86
CA TYR A 459 -20.34 4.75 3.48
C TYR A 459 -20.36 5.74 4.66
N LEU A 460 -21.36 5.64 5.54
CA LEU A 460 -21.46 6.51 6.71
C LEU A 460 -20.31 6.28 7.70
N SER A 461 -19.72 5.08 7.70
CA SER A 461 -18.53 4.76 8.51
C SER A 461 -17.33 5.65 8.18
N LEU A 462 -17.22 6.19 6.95
CA LEU A 462 -16.15 7.11 6.55
C LEU A 462 -16.16 8.40 7.40
N PHE A 463 -17.32 8.90 7.82
CA PHE A 463 -17.37 10.04 8.73
C PHE A 463 -16.77 9.72 10.10
N TYR A 464 -16.87 8.46 10.54
CA TYR A 464 -16.29 7.99 11.79
C TYR A 464 -14.78 7.72 11.64
N PHE A 465 -14.36 6.93 10.66
CA PHE A 465 -12.97 6.49 10.49
C PHE A 465 -12.06 7.52 9.84
N VAL A 466 -12.61 8.47 9.09
CA VAL A 466 -11.85 9.49 8.37
C VAL A 466 -12.23 10.90 8.84
N GLY A 467 -13.52 11.17 9.01
CA GLY A 467 -14.01 12.49 9.44
C GLY A 467 -13.62 12.84 10.88
N PHE A 468 -13.76 11.90 11.81
CA PHE A 468 -13.46 12.14 13.21
C PHE A 468 -11.96 12.38 13.48
N PRO A 469 -11.01 11.58 12.95
CA PRO A 469 -9.59 11.88 13.10
C PRO A 469 -9.18 13.20 12.44
N ALA A 470 -9.69 13.48 11.24
CA ALA A 470 -9.44 14.76 10.56
C ALA A 470 -9.92 15.96 11.40
N ALA A 471 -11.08 15.84 12.04
CA ALA A 471 -11.57 16.87 12.96
C ALA A 471 -10.61 17.07 14.15
N LEU A 472 -10.09 15.99 14.75
CA LEU A 472 -9.11 16.09 15.84
C LEU A 472 -7.81 16.77 15.40
N CYS A 473 -7.31 16.45 14.20
CA CYS A 473 -6.17 17.15 13.60
C CYS A 473 -6.48 18.64 13.42
N GLY A 474 -7.66 18.99 12.89
CA GLY A 474 -8.11 20.37 12.76
C GLY A 474 -8.17 21.10 14.10
N LEU A 475 -8.71 20.47 15.14
CA LEU A 475 -8.77 21.01 16.50
C LEU A 475 -7.37 21.31 17.06
N LEU A 476 -6.44 20.36 16.92
CA LEU A 476 -5.05 20.50 17.34
C LEU A 476 -4.33 21.63 16.60
N ILE A 477 -4.51 21.72 15.29
CA ILE A 477 -3.93 22.79 14.47
C ILE A 477 -4.43 24.15 14.95
N ILE A 478 -5.74 24.31 15.15
CA ILE A 478 -6.31 25.57 15.66
C ILE A 478 -5.73 25.89 17.04
N ALA A 479 -5.61 24.90 17.94
CA ALA A 479 -4.99 25.12 19.24
C ALA A 479 -3.55 25.65 19.14
N PHE A 480 -2.71 25.05 18.28
CA PHE A 480 -1.36 25.57 18.03
C PHE A 480 -1.35 26.98 17.43
N GLN A 481 -2.29 27.31 16.54
CA GLN A 481 -2.42 28.65 15.96
C GLN A 481 -2.79 29.72 16.99
N TYR A 482 -3.51 29.35 18.06
CA TYR A 482 -3.81 30.24 19.17
C TYR A 482 -2.65 30.38 20.17
N ILE A 483 -1.88 29.30 20.39
CA ILE A 483 -0.73 29.29 21.31
C ILE A 483 0.46 30.06 20.72
N ILE A 484 0.75 29.85 19.44
CA ILE A 484 1.95 30.36 18.77
C ILE A 484 1.63 31.67 18.04
N LYS A 485 2.26 32.77 18.46
CA LYS A 485 2.02 34.14 17.96
C LYS A 485 2.31 34.34 16.46
N TYR A 486 3.04 33.44 15.81
CA TYR A 486 3.46 33.59 14.42
C TYR A 486 2.82 32.51 13.54
N LYS A 487 1.95 32.93 12.60
CA LYS A 487 1.20 32.05 11.66
C LYS A 487 2.04 30.91 11.08
N TYR A 488 3.17 31.24 10.46
CA TYR A 488 3.98 30.27 9.75
C TYR A 488 4.72 29.33 10.71
N ILE A 489 5.17 29.80 11.87
CA ILE A 489 5.79 28.95 12.90
C ILE A 489 4.74 27.97 13.44
N ALA A 490 3.54 28.45 13.74
CA ALA A 490 2.43 27.62 14.20
C ALA A 490 2.06 26.54 13.18
N LEU A 491 2.01 26.92 11.90
CA LEU A 491 1.77 25.99 10.79
C LEU A 491 2.90 24.95 10.69
N SER A 492 4.17 25.37 10.75
CA SER A 492 5.32 24.46 10.71
C SER A 492 5.34 23.47 11.88
N VAL A 493 5.07 23.94 13.11
CA VAL A 493 4.97 23.06 14.29
C VAL A 493 3.83 22.06 14.12
N SER A 494 2.67 22.51 13.63
CA SER A 494 1.53 21.63 13.36
C SER A 494 1.88 20.57 12.30
N ALA A 495 2.54 20.97 11.21
CA ALA A 495 2.94 20.07 10.14
C ALA A 495 3.96 19.04 10.62
N VAL A 496 5.01 19.46 11.34
CA VAL A 496 6.01 18.55 11.92
C VAL A 496 5.37 17.59 12.89
N PHE A 497 4.48 18.06 13.78
CA PHE A 497 3.75 17.19 14.70
C PHE A 497 2.93 16.13 13.96
N LEU A 498 2.14 16.53 12.96
CA LEU A 498 1.33 15.58 12.19
C LEU A 498 2.20 14.61 11.39
N VAL A 499 3.30 15.06 10.78
CA VAL A 499 4.23 14.17 10.08
C VAL A 499 4.85 13.15 11.04
N LEU A 500 5.35 13.57 12.21
CA LEU A 500 5.95 12.65 13.18
C LEU A 500 4.93 11.65 13.76
N THR A 501 3.68 12.07 13.94
CA THR A 501 2.65 11.23 14.57
C THR A 501 1.85 10.38 13.58
N ASN A 502 1.68 10.81 12.32
CA ASN A 502 0.82 10.13 11.35
C ASN A 502 1.58 9.49 10.17
N SER A 503 2.89 9.68 10.03
CA SER A 503 3.66 9.10 8.91
C SER A 503 4.63 7.97 9.32
N SER A 504 5.09 7.21 8.32
CA SER A 504 6.17 6.23 8.45
C SER A 504 7.49 6.87 8.91
N LEU A 505 7.74 8.13 8.52
CA LEU A 505 8.91 8.90 8.95
C LEU A 505 8.96 9.05 10.48
N GLY A 506 7.80 9.22 11.11
CA GLY A 506 7.67 9.15 12.56
C GLY A 506 8.28 7.89 13.17
N LYS A 507 8.04 6.72 12.55
CA LYS A 507 8.61 5.43 13.03
C LYS A 507 10.13 5.47 13.00
N ALA A 508 10.73 6.08 11.98
CA ALA A 508 12.18 6.21 11.85
C ALA A 508 12.78 7.11 12.95
N PHE A 509 12.08 8.19 13.31
CA PHE A 509 12.48 9.11 14.41
C PHE A 509 12.06 8.64 15.81
N GLY A 510 11.61 7.39 15.98
CA GLY A 510 11.29 6.82 17.30
C GLY A 510 9.82 6.91 17.73
N PHE A 511 8.93 7.52 16.93
CA PHE A 511 7.47 7.53 17.14
C PHE A 511 6.85 6.21 16.64
N LYS A 512 7.31 5.09 17.20
CA LYS A 512 6.85 3.73 16.86
C LYS A 512 5.68 3.29 17.72
N TYR A 513 5.64 3.73 18.97
CA TYR A 513 4.63 3.32 19.95
C TYR A 513 3.23 3.83 19.58
N PRO A 514 2.17 3.02 19.73
CA PRO A 514 0.81 3.43 19.33
C PRO A 514 0.28 4.67 20.03
N PHE A 515 0.57 4.93 21.31
CA PHE A 515 0.14 6.17 21.97
C PHE A 515 0.81 7.43 21.38
N SER A 516 1.96 7.29 20.71
CA SER A 516 2.62 8.39 20.01
C SER A 516 1.94 8.73 18.66
N ARG A 517 0.96 7.92 18.24
CA ARG A 517 0.18 8.08 17.01
C ARG A 517 -1.10 8.88 17.30
N PHE A 518 -1.01 10.20 17.11
CA PHE A 518 -2.14 11.09 17.29
C PHE A 518 -3.17 10.94 16.16
N ALA A 519 -4.43 10.73 16.53
CA ALA A 519 -5.59 10.70 15.61
C ALA A 519 -5.35 9.80 14.38
N ASN A 520 -4.86 8.58 14.61
CA ASN A 520 -4.56 7.66 13.53
C ASN A 520 -5.83 7.29 12.74
N PHE A 521 -5.74 7.36 11.41
CA PHE A 521 -6.82 6.97 10.50
C PHE A 521 -6.80 5.44 10.37
N MET A 522 -7.88 4.80 10.82
CA MET A 522 -8.09 3.35 10.81
C MET A 522 -9.59 3.09 10.65
N PRO A 523 -10.02 1.94 10.11
CA PRO A 523 -9.21 0.83 9.62
C PRO A 523 -8.76 1.00 8.18
N ASP A 524 -7.81 0.15 7.83
CA ASP A 524 -7.14 0.06 6.53
C ASP A 524 -7.80 -0.96 5.58
N ILE A 525 -8.82 -1.70 6.05
CA ILE A 525 -9.60 -2.61 5.22
C ILE A 525 -11.05 -2.77 5.70
N LEU A 526 -11.95 -2.89 4.74
CA LEU A 526 -13.34 -3.33 4.84
C LEU A 526 -13.48 -4.62 4.02
N SER A 527 -14.07 -5.66 4.62
CA SER A 527 -14.38 -6.94 3.96
C SER A 527 -15.85 -6.98 3.55
N ASP A 528 -16.16 -7.51 2.37
CA ASP A 528 -17.56 -7.72 1.94
C ASP A 528 -18.26 -8.79 2.81
N ILE A 529 -17.52 -9.81 3.25
CA ILE A 529 -18.00 -10.89 4.13
C ILE A 529 -18.10 -10.46 5.60
N ASN A 530 -17.08 -9.80 6.13
CA ASN A 530 -16.92 -9.55 7.58
C ASN A 530 -17.19 -8.09 8.00
N GLY A 531 -17.28 -7.15 7.07
CA GLY A 531 -17.26 -5.73 7.39
C GLY A 531 -15.94 -5.29 8.04
N PHE A 532 -16.00 -4.36 8.99
CA PHE A 532 -14.82 -3.86 9.72
C PHE A 532 -14.36 -4.77 10.89
N GLY A 533 -15.09 -5.85 11.20
CA GLY A 533 -14.73 -6.77 12.27
C GLY A 533 -14.47 -6.08 13.63
N TYR A 534 -13.31 -6.36 14.22
CA TYR A 534 -12.94 -5.87 15.56
C TYR A 534 -12.32 -4.45 15.57
N PHE A 535 -12.01 -3.87 14.39
CA PHE A 535 -11.35 -2.57 14.30
C PHE A 535 -12.09 -1.37 14.93
N PRO A 536 -13.44 -1.28 14.89
CA PRO A 536 -14.14 -0.15 15.52
C PRO A 536 -13.83 0.00 17.02
N LYS A 537 -13.62 -1.12 17.73
CA LYS A 537 -13.25 -1.12 19.16
C LYS A 537 -11.85 -0.54 19.37
N ALA A 538 -10.87 -0.99 18.57
CA ALA A 538 -9.50 -0.48 18.61
C ALA A 538 -9.44 1.02 18.28
N PHE A 539 -10.18 1.43 17.24
CA PHE A 539 -10.28 2.80 16.81
C PHE A 539 -10.85 3.71 17.91
N LEU A 540 -11.94 3.30 18.57
CA LEU A 540 -12.57 4.09 19.63
C LEU A 540 -11.59 4.42 20.76
N VAL A 541 -10.79 3.46 21.21
CA VAL A 541 -9.82 3.67 22.29
C VAL A 541 -8.74 4.68 21.88
N ASN A 542 -8.16 4.52 20.70
CA ASN A 542 -7.17 5.46 20.15
C ASN A 542 -7.75 6.87 19.97
N MET A 543 -9.01 6.95 19.58
CA MET A 543 -9.76 8.19 19.42
C MET A 543 -10.06 8.89 20.75
N LEU A 544 -10.40 8.15 21.81
CA LEU A 544 -10.60 8.71 23.14
C LEU A 544 -9.32 9.31 23.72
N TYR A 545 -8.18 8.64 23.49
CA TYR A 545 -6.86 9.16 23.84
C TYR A 545 -6.57 10.47 23.10
N SER A 546 -6.72 10.46 21.76
CA SER A 546 -6.42 11.60 20.91
C SER A 546 -7.36 12.79 21.16
N LEU A 547 -8.65 12.54 21.36
CA LEU A 547 -9.65 13.56 21.69
C LEU A 547 -9.31 14.24 23.02
N SER A 548 -8.97 13.44 24.05
CA SER A 548 -8.60 13.94 25.36
C SER A 548 -7.37 14.84 25.30
N PHE A 549 -6.34 14.43 24.55
CA PHE A 549 -5.15 15.25 24.30
C PHE A 549 -5.50 16.56 23.57
N ALA A 550 -6.31 16.51 22.52
CA ALA A 550 -6.71 17.69 21.74
C ALA A 550 -7.57 18.67 22.57
N ILE A 551 -8.45 18.16 23.44
CA ILE A 551 -9.23 18.99 24.38
C ILE A 551 -8.31 19.69 25.38
N LEU A 552 -7.38 18.97 26.02
CA LEU A 552 -6.41 19.57 26.95
C LEU A 552 -5.62 20.70 26.30
N LEU A 553 -5.10 20.46 25.10
CA LEU A 553 -4.37 21.46 24.33
C LEU A 553 -5.25 22.67 23.96
N SER A 554 -6.52 22.44 23.62
CA SER A 554 -7.48 23.49 23.29
C SER A 554 -7.83 24.35 24.50
N VAL A 555 -8.02 23.75 25.69
CA VAL A 555 -8.25 24.50 26.93
C VAL A 555 -7.03 25.35 27.26
N LEU A 556 -5.81 24.81 27.13
CA LEU A 556 -4.58 25.59 27.29
C LEU A 556 -4.51 26.76 26.31
N ALA A 557 -4.80 26.52 25.02
CA ALA A 557 -4.81 27.57 23.99
C ALA A 557 -5.75 28.73 24.33
N ILE A 558 -6.97 28.43 24.81
CA ILE A 558 -7.95 29.46 25.22
C ILE A 558 -7.45 30.25 26.44
N LEU A 559 -6.84 29.59 27.42
CA LEU A 559 -6.30 30.24 28.62
C LEU A 559 -5.13 31.17 28.30
N PHE A 560 -4.20 30.72 27.44
CA PHE A 560 -3.08 31.54 26.95
C PHE A 560 -3.58 32.78 26.21
N PHE A 561 -4.56 32.62 25.32
CA PHE A 561 -5.11 33.71 24.53
C PHE A 561 -5.82 34.78 25.39
N ASN A 562 -6.54 34.37 26.44
CA ASN A 562 -7.22 35.28 27.36
C ASN A 562 -6.28 36.00 28.34
N LYS A 563 -4.95 35.74 28.29
CA LYS A 563 -3.96 36.18 29.31
C LYS A 563 -4.38 35.82 30.75
N SER A 564 -5.28 34.85 30.90
CA SER A 564 -5.94 34.56 32.16
C SER A 564 -5.18 33.55 32.99
N VAL A 565 -4.16 32.88 32.43
CA VAL A 565 -3.36 31.83 33.10
C VAL A 565 -2.94 32.24 34.52
N LEU A 566 -2.46 33.46 34.70
CA LEU A 566 -2.02 34.04 35.99
C LEU A 566 -3.16 34.47 36.95
N LYS A 567 -4.40 34.56 36.46
CA LYS A 567 -5.62 34.96 37.21
C LYS A 567 -6.66 33.84 37.32
N THR A 568 -6.31 32.63 36.88
CA THR A 568 -7.27 31.53 36.75
C THR A 568 -7.67 31.00 38.12
N LYS A 569 -8.95 31.07 38.46
CA LYS A 569 -9.49 30.45 39.69
C LYS A 569 -9.39 28.92 39.60
N TRP A 570 -9.11 28.24 40.71
CA TRP A 570 -9.07 26.76 40.85
C TRP A 570 -10.26 26.04 40.18
N LYS A 571 -11.46 26.64 40.18
CA LYS A 571 -12.66 26.11 39.50
C LYS A 571 -12.52 25.94 37.98
N SER A 572 -11.53 26.54 37.34
CA SER A 572 -11.30 26.38 35.88
C SER A 572 -10.35 25.21 35.59
N MET A 573 -9.55 24.78 36.57
CA MET A 573 -8.64 23.63 36.45
C MET A 573 -9.37 22.29 36.59
N THR A 574 -10.52 22.24 37.25
CA THR A 574 -11.34 21.03 37.36
C THR A 574 -11.80 20.50 36.00
N PHE A 575 -11.98 21.37 35.00
CA PHE A 575 -12.33 20.97 33.63
C PHE A 575 -11.21 20.20 32.90
N MET A 576 -9.97 20.23 33.40
CA MET A 576 -8.86 19.45 32.85
C MET A 576 -8.78 18.05 33.45
N ILE A 577 -9.38 17.79 34.62
CA ILE A 577 -9.24 16.51 35.34
C ILE A 577 -9.82 15.35 34.53
N LEU A 578 -11.02 15.52 33.96
CA LEU A 578 -11.68 14.48 33.17
C LEU A 578 -10.91 14.10 31.91
N PRO A 579 -10.54 15.02 30.99
CA PRO A 579 -9.76 14.63 29.82
C PRO A 579 -8.36 14.11 30.21
N LEU A 580 -7.75 14.60 31.29
CA LEU A 580 -6.48 14.05 31.77
C LEU A 580 -6.62 12.60 32.26
N SER A 581 -7.67 12.28 33.03
CA SER A 581 -7.90 10.91 33.49
C SER A 581 -8.20 9.97 32.33
N VAL A 582 -9.06 10.37 31.39
CA VAL A 582 -9.36 9.58 30.19
C VAL A 582 -8.09 9.34 29.37
N MET A 583 -7.25 10.36 29.17
CA MET A 583 -5.97 10.22 28.46
C MET A 583 -5.02 9.22 29.15
N ILE A 584 -4.92 9.26 30.49
CA ILE A 584 -4.06 8.34 31.24
C ILE A 584 -4.60 6.90 31.16
N PHE A 585 -5.90 6.68 31.42
CA PHE A 585 -6.48 5.33 31.39
C PHE A 585 -6.44 4.71 29.99
N SER A 586 -6.80 5.49 28.95
CA SER A 586 -6.71 5.01 27.57
C SER A 586 -5.26 4.79 27.14
N GLY A 587 -4.32 5.65 27.57
CA GLY A 587 -2.89 5.49 27.30
C GLY A 587 -2.31 4.21 27.92
N ILE A 588 -2.62 3.92 29.19
CA ILE A 588 -2.19 2.68 29.87
C ILE A 588 -2.78 1.44 29.17
N TYR A 589 -4.04 1.51 28.77
CA TYR A 589 -4.68 0.40 28.05
C TYR A 589 -4.04 0.17 26.68
N ILE A 590 -3.76 1.24 25.93
CA ILE A 590 -3.07 1.16 24.64
C ILE A 590 -1.70 0.51 24.82
N ASP A 591 -0.89 1.01 25.75
CA ASP A 591 0.47 0.51 26.00
C ASP A 591 0.49 -0.99 26.31
N LYS A 592 -0.36 -1.44 27.25
CA LYS A 592 -0.48 -2.86 27.61
C LYS A 592 -0.98 -3.76 26.47
N SER A 593 -1.83 -3.22 25.60
CA SER A 593 -2.46 -3.99 24.51
C SER A 593 -1.63 -3.96 23.21
N SER A 594 -0.65 -3.05 23.11
CA SER A 594 0.21 -2.91 21.94
C SER A 594 1.57 -3.58 22.16
N ASN A 595 1.66 -4.89 21.91
CA ASN A 595 2.94 -5.58 21.89
C ASN A 595 3.81 -5.08 20.72
N THR A 596 4.54 -3.98 20.92
CA THR A 596 5.40 -3.38 19.90
C THR A 596 6.85 -3.78 20.17
N THR A 597 7.26 -4.96 19.72
CA THR A 597 8.65 -5.42 19.82
C THR A 597 9.51 -4.68 18.79
N SER A 598 10.67 -4.15 19.20
CA SER A 598 11.59 -3.51 18.27
C SER A 598 12.27 -4.53 17.36
N LYS A 599 12.64 -4.16 16.12
CA LYS A 599 13.40 -5.03 15.21
C LYS A 599 14.68 -5.57 15.88
N GLU A 600 15.38 -4.72 16.62
CA GLU A 600 16.58 -5.09 17.37
C GLU A 600 16.29 -6.12 18.46
N THR A 601 15.18 -5.95 19.20
CA THR A 601 14.74 -6.91 20.21
C THR A 601 14.39 -8.26 19.60
N GLN A 602 13.73 -8.26 18.43
CA GLN A 602 13.41 -9.49 17.70
C GLN A 602 14.68 -10.19 17.20
N LEU A 603 15.62 -9.45 16.61
CA LEU A 603 16.89 -10.01 16.15
C LEU A 603 17.74 -10.56 17.30
N ASN A 604 17.79 -9.86 18.44
CA ASN A 604 18.43 -10.35 19.65
C ASN A 604 17.75 -11.64 20.16
N TRP A 605 16.42 -11.72 20.07
CA TRP A 605 15.69 -12.95 20.39
C TRP A 605 16.07 -14.08 19.43
N GLN A 606 16.07 -13.86 18.12
CA GLN A 606 16.42 -14.87 17.11
C GLN A 606 17.86 -15.37 17.26
N GLN A 607 18.81 -14.46 17.50
CA GLN A 607 20.21 -14.82 17.78
C GLN A 607 20.32 -15.75 19.00
N HIS A 608 19.73 -15.36 20.12
CA HIS A 608 19.81 -16.17 21.34
C HIS A 608 19.04 -17.50 21.23
N TYR A 609 17.97 -17.54 20.43
CA TYR A 609 17.31 -18.78 20.08
C TYR A 609 18.27 -19.72 19.35
N GLU A 610 18.93 -19.22 18.31
CA GLU A 610 19.89 -19.99 17.51
C GLU A 610 21.07 -20.48 18.36
N GLU A 611 21.71 -19.60 19.13
CA GLU A 611 22.83 -19.94 20.02
C GLU A 611 22.48 -21.07 21.01
N LYS A 612 21.23 -21.12 21.48
CA LYS A 612 20.79 -22.05 22.52
C LYS A 612 20.26 -23.37 21.99
N TYR A 613 19.55 -23.35 20.86
CA TYR A 613 18.78 -24.50 20.37
C TYR A 613 19.31 -25.12 19.08
N LYS A 614 20.24 -24.48 18.36
CA LYS A 614 20.81 -25.04 17.11
C LYS A 614 21.47 -26.40 17.30
N VAL A 615 21.90 -26.76 18.52
CA VAL A 615 22.39 -28.10 18.87
C VAL A 615 21.37 -29.23 18.61
N TYR A 616 20.07 -28.94 18.62
CA TYR A 616 19.02 -29.93 18.36
C TYR A 616 18.76 -30.16 16.87
N LYS A 617 19.34 -29.34 15.98
CA LYS A 617 19.18 -29.46 14.52
C LYS A 617 19.49 -30.85 13.99
N ASN A 618 20.59 -31.45 14.46
CA ASN A 618 21.08 -32.76 13.98
C ASN A 618 20.80 -33.90 14.97
N LYS A 619 20.09 -33.63 16.09
CA LYS A 619 19.72 -34.67 17.04
C LYS A 619 18.55 -35.48 16.48
N PRO A 620 18.56 -36.82 16.57
CA PRO A 620 17.39 -37.65 16.24
C PRO A 620 16.16 -37.19 17.02
N GLN A 621 15.05 -36.97 16.32
CA GLN A 621 13.75 -36.60 16.87
C GLN A 621 12.66 -37.50 16.28
N PRO A 622 11.59 -37.81 17.03
CA PRO A 622 10.51 -38.65 16.51
C PRO A 622 9.66 -37.87 15.51
N SER A 623 9.02 -38.57 14.58
CA SER A 623 8.11 -37.98 13.62
C SER A 623 6.66 -38.05 14.12
N ILE A 624 5.86 -37.03 13.82
CA ILE A 624 4.41 -37.06 14.04
C ILE A 624 3.80 -38.01 12.99
N THR A 625 2.89 -38.90 13.41
CA THR A 625 2.21 -39.86 12.52
C THR A 625 0.70 -39.73 12.54
N ASP A 626 0.11 -39.46 13.70
CA ASP A 626 -1.33 -39.23 13.83
C ASP A 626 -1.60 -37.97 14.62
N VAL A 627 -2.58 -37.19 14.17
CA VAL A 627 -3.07 -35.98 14.81
C VAL A 627 -4.57 -36.13 15.03
N LYS A 628 -4.98 -36.27 16.29
CA LYS A 628 -6.39 -36.21 16.68
C LYS A 628 -6.64 -34.88 17.37
N THR A 629 -7.59 -34.09 16.88
CA THR A 629 -7.82 -32.75 17.42
C THR A 629 -9.29 -32.35 17.48
N LYS A 630 -9.61 -31.55 18.50
CA LYS A 630 -10.87 -30.83 18.63
C LYS A 630 -10.58 -29.32 18.60
N ILE A 631 -11.21 -28.62 17.67
CA ILE A 631 -11.03 -27.19 17.43
C ILE A 631 -12.37 -26.51 17.67
N ASP A 632 -12.49 -25.74 18.75
CA ASP A 632 -13.70 -25.00 19.09
C ASP A 632 -13.54 -23.52 18.69
N LEU A 633 -14.27 -23.07 17.68
CA LEU A 633 -14.21 -21.71 17.15
C LEU A 633 -15.27 -20.80 17.80
N PHE A 634 -14.89 -19.58 18.17
CA PHE A 634 -15.79 -18.55 18.70
C PHE A 634 -15.67 -17.26 17.87
N PRO A 635 -16.19 -17.23 16.62
CA PRO A 635 -16.10 -16.09 15.70
C PRO A 635 -16.49 -14.74 16.31
N LYS A 636 -17.62 -14.68 17.03
CA LYS A 636 -18.13 -13.45 17.69
C LYS A 636 -17.22 -12.91 18.78
N GLU A 637 -16.41 -13.78 19.39
CA GLU A 637 -15.46 -13.43 20.45
C GLU A 637 -14.04 -13.24 19.90
N ASN A 638 -13.86 -13.46 18.60
CA ASN A 638 -12.59 -13.50 17.90
C ASN A 638 -11.57 -14.44 18.58
N SER A 639 -12.02 -15.62 19.00
CA SER A 639 -11.18 -16.60 19.72
C SER A 639 -11.41 -18.03 19.28
N TYR A 640 -10.47 -18.91 19.60
CA TYR A 640 -10.64 -20.36 19.48
C TYR A 640 -9.88 -21.10 20.57
N ASN A 641 -10.27 -22.35 20.80
CA ASN A 641 -9.59 -23.29 21.68
C ASN A 641 -9.29 -24.58 20.90
N VAL A 642 -8.08 -25.11 21.06
CA VAL A 642 -7.62 -26.35 20.43
C VAL A 642 -7.18 -27.33 21.50
N GLN A 643 -7.71 -28.55 21.41
CA GLN A 643 -7.25 -29.71 22.14
C GLN A 643 -6.73 -30.72 21.12
N GLY A 644 -5.53 -31.25 21.32
CA GLY A 644 -4.92 -32.16 20.37
C GLY A 644 -4.16 -33.28 21.05
N THR A 645 -4.04 -34.40 20.34
CA THR A 645 -3.22 -35.54 20.72
C THR A 645 -2.41 -35.97 19.50
N TYR A 646 -1.12 -36.17 19.70
CA TYR A 646 -0.21 -36.78 18.74
C TYR A 646 0.07 -38.24 19.07
N VAL A 647 0.35 -39.01 18.03
CA VAL A 647 1.16 -40.22 18.09
C VAL A 647 2.51 -39.88 17.45
N LEU A 648 3.57 -39.93 18.25
CA LEU A 648 4.95 -39.75 17.80
C LEU A 648 5.59 -41.12 17.63
N VAL A 649 6.27 -41.34 16.51
CA VAL A 649 6.96 -42.61 16.21
C VAL A 649 8.43 -42.32 15.93
N ASN A 650 9.31 -43.13 16.51
CA ASN A 650 10.73 -43.04 16.24
C ASN A 650 11.04 -43.70 14.89
N LYS A 651 11.05 -42.91 13.82
CA LYS A 651 11.43 -43.36 12.47
C LYS A 651 12.95 -43.30 12.22
N THR A 652 13.74 -42.98 13.23
CA THR A 652 15.20 -42.89 13.13
C THR A 652 15.84 -44.24 13.47
N PRO A 653 17.07 -44.53 13.01
CA PRO A 653 17.76 -45.77 13.33
C PRO A 653 18.33 -45.82 14.75
N SER A 654 18.28 -44.72 15.51
CA SER A 654 18.84 -44.60 16.85
C SER A 654 17.78 -44.44 17.92
N ALA A 655 18.09 -44.84 19.15
CA ALA A 655 17.20 -44.62 20.29
C ALA A 655 17.11 -43.12 20.64
N ILE A 656 15.92 -42.66 21.00
CA ILE A 656 15.65 -41.28 21.40
C ILE A 656 15.38 -41.22 22.90
N SER A 657 16.11 -40.36 23.61
CA SER A 657 15.95 -40.11 25.04
C SER A 657 15.46 -38.70 25.38
N GLU A 658 15.58 -37.77 24.43
CA GLU A 658 15.22 -36.35 24.58
C GLU A 658 14.37 -35.90 23.40
N ILE A 659 13.24 -35.25 23.68
CA ILE A 659 12.35 -34.68 22.68
C ILE A 659 12.24 -33.19 22.93
N LEU A 660 12.63 -32.39 21.94
CA LEU A 660 12.41 -30.95 21.95
C LEU A 660 11.06 -30.66 21.28
N ILE A 661 10.19 -29.93 21.96
CA ILE A 661 8.92 -29.46 21.41
C ILE A 661 8.96 -27.95 21.31
N ALA A 662 8.87 -27.43 20.09
CA ALA A 662 8.78 -26.03 19.79
C ALA A 662 7.31 -25.59 19.70
N THR A 663 7.01 -24.43 20.24
CA THR A 663 5.66 -23.89 20.35
C THR A 663 5.61 -22.43 19.95
N SER A 664 4.46 -21.97 19.47
CA SER A 664 4.26 -20.56 19.11
C SER A 664 4.01 -19.71 20.36
N ASN A 665 4.65 -18.53 20.40
CA ASN A 665 4.42 -17.51 21.44
C ASN A 665 3.21 -16.60 21.12
N ASP A 666 2.55 -16.80 19.97
CA ASP A 666 1.38 -16.02 19.58
C ASP A 666 0.07 -16.54 20.19
N ILE A 667 0.11 -17.69 20.86
CA ILE A 667 -1.03 -18.36 21.50
C ILE A 667 -0.78 -18.57 23.00
N THR A 668 -1.86 -18.82 23.74
CA THR A 668 -1.79 -19.12 25.17
C THR A 668 -1.82 -20.63 25.35
N TRP A 669 -0.72 -21.20 25.83
CA TRP A 669 -0.60 -22.63 26.11
C TRP A 669 -1.18 -22.99 27.48
N ASN A 670 -2.16 -23.88 27.47
CA ASN A 670 -2.78 -24.40 28.69
C ASN A 670 -2.01 -25.60 29.24
N SER A 671 -1.61 -26.54 28.37
CA SER A 671 -0.88 -27.74 28.78
C SER A 671 -0.20 -28.44 27.60
N ILE A 672 0.93 -29.09 27.86
CA ILE A 672 1.56 -30.11 27.00
C ILE A 672 1.97 -31.26 27.92
N VAL A 673 1.34 -32.42 27.79
CA VAL A 673 1.44 -33.53 28.73
C VAL A 673 1.55 -34.87 28.01
N SER A 674 2.28 -35.79 28.61
CA SER A 674 2.38 -37.19 28.19
C SER A 674 2.61 -38.07 29.42
N SER A 675 2.05 -39.28 29.43
CA SER A 675 2.35 -40.28 30.44
C SER A 675 3.76 -40.84 30.33
N ASP A 676 4.38 -40.75 29.15
CA ASP A 676 5.64 -41.41 28.82
C ASP A 676 6.84 -40.47 28.88
N LEU A 677 6.58 -39.17 29.08
CA LEU A 677 7.58 -38.12 29.12
C LEU A 677 7.62 -37.42 30.48
N THR A 678 8.80 -36.92 30.83
CA THR A 678 9.01 -36.00 31.96
C THR A 678 9.53 -34.67 31.42
N LEU A 679 8.87 -33.56 31.78
CA LEU A 679 9.31 -32.23 31.38
C LEU A 679 10.59 -31.88 32.16
N VAL A 680 11.72 -31.77 31.46
CA VAL A 680 13.01 -31.42 32.06
C VAL A 680 13.18 -29.91 32.12
N LYS A 681 12.81 -29.21 31.04
CA LYS A 681 12.98 -27.77 30.95
C LYS A 681 11.87 -27.12 30.13
N LYS A 682 11.31 -26.04 30.69
CA LYS A 682 10.39 -25.14 30.02
C LYS A 682 11.08 -23.80 29.81
N ASP A 683 11.25 -23.39 28.55
CA ASP A 683 11.73 -22.07 28.18
C ASP A 683 10.63 -21.29 27.47
N GLU A 684 9.85 -20.56 28.27
CA GLU A 684 8.73 -19.76 27.78
C GLU A 684 9.16 -18.61 26.88
N LYS A 685 10.39 -18.09 27.04
CA LYS A 685 10.90 -17.00 26.21
C LYS A 685 10.98 -17.45 24.75
N PHE A 686 11.46 -18.66 24.51
CA PHE A 686 11.65 -19.21 23.16
C PHE A 686 10.55 -20.20 22.73
N GLY A 687 9.55 -20.44 23.58
CA GLY A 687 8.51 -21.43 23.33
C GLY A 687 9.08 -22.85 23.21
N GLN A 688 10.10 -23.21 24.00
CA GLN A 688 10.79 -24.50 23.90
C GLN A 688 10.55 -25.37 25.13
N TYR A 689 10.09 -26.61 24.91
CA TYR A 689 9.82 -27.60 25.95
C TYR A 689 10.70 -28.81 25.71
N LEU A 690 11.67 -29.05 26.60
CA LEU A 690 12.53 -30.22 26.55
C LEU A 690 11.96 -31.31 27.44
N PHE A 691 11.59 -32.42 26.83
CA PHE A 691 11.11 -33.61 27.50
C PHE A 691 12.17 -34.71 27.49
N GLN A 692 12.24 -35.47 28.57
CA GLN A 692 12.99 -36.72 28.64
C GLN A 692 12.01 -37.89 28.59
N THR A 693 12.37 -38.94 27.87
CA THR A 693 11.55 -40.15 27.81
C THR A 693 11.74 -40.98 29.09
N LYS A 694 10.66 -41.50 29.67
CA LYS A 694 10.73 -42.37 30.86
C LYS A 694 11.42 -43.70 30.56
N GLN A 695 11.22 -44.20 29.35
CA GLN A 695 11.93 -45.32 28.74
C GLN A 695 12.56 -44.84 27.44
N GLN A 696 13.75 -45.33 27.09
CA GLN A 696 14.37 -44.98 25.80
C GLN A 696 13.45 -45.42 24.65
N MET A 697 13.15 -44.50 23.75
CA MET A 697 12.26 -44.75 22.62
C MET A 697 13.09 -45.42 21.51
N LEU A 698 12.97 -46.74 21.36
CA LEU A 698 13.67 -47.52 20.35
C LEU A 698 13.12 -47.23 18.95
N PRO A 699 13.85 -47.57 17.86
CA PRO A 699 13.31 -47.46 16.51
C PRO A 699 11.95 -48.17 16.39
N ASN A 700 10.98 -47.47 15.80
CA ASN A 700 9.55 -47.83 15.67
C ASN A 700 8.71 -47.81 16.95
N ASP A 701 9.28 -47.50 18.12
CA ASP A 701 8.46 -47.24 19.31
C ASP A 701 7.59 -46.01 19.09
N SER A 702 6.45 -45.97 19.79
CA SER A 702 5.49 -44.87 19.72
C SER A 702 5.14 -44.33 21.09
N ILE A 703 4.93 -43.03 21.20
CA ILE A 703 4.43 -42.38 22.42
C ILE A 703 3.30 -41.42 22.08
N SER A 704 2.45 -41.15 23.07
CA SER A 704 1.36 -40.17 22.90
C SER A 704 1.63 -38.87 23.65
N ILE A 705 1.33 -37.74 23.00
CA ILE A 705 1.41 -36.41 23.61
C ILE A 705 0.08 -35.71 23.43
N SER A 706 -0.47 -35.15 24.51
CA SER A 706 -1.66 -34.32 24.46
C SER A 706 -1.33 -32.87 24.77
N PHE A 707 -1.98 -31.94 24.08
CA PHE A 707 -1.79 -30.50 24.26
C PHE A 707 -3.09 -29.73 24.16
N ASN A 708 -3.08 -28.54 24.76
CA ASN A 708 -4.21 -27.61 24.79
C ASN A 708 -3.69 -26.18 24.68
N PHE A 709 -4.25 -25.40 23.78
CA PHE A 709 -3.96 -23.98 23.64
C PHE A 709 -5.18 -23.18 23.19
N GLU A 710 -5.15 -21.89 23.45
CA GLU A 710 -6.17 -20.94 23.03
C GLU A 710 -5.57 -19.72 22.36
N TYR A 711 -6.40 -19.05 21.56
CA TYR A 711 -6.06 -17.81 20.89
C TYR A 711 -7.23 -16.86 20.96
N LYS A 712 -6.91 -15.56 21.07
CA LYS A 712 -7.89 -14.48 20.97
C LYS A 712 -7.26 -13.28 20.30
N ILE A 713 -7.99 -12.69 19.36
CA ILE A 713 -7.60 -11.42 18.76
C ILE A 713 -7.80 -10.32 19.80
N GLU A 714 -6.71 -9.63 20.10
CA GLU A 714 -6.76 -8.37 20.83
C GLU A 714 -6.87 -7.22 19.81
N PRO A 715 -7.94 -6.39 19.84
CA PRO A 715 -8.21 -5.44 18.77
C PRO A 715 -7.06 -4.46 18.44
N LEU A 716 -6.28 -4.04 19.44
CA LEU A 716 -5.15 -3.14 19.27
C LEU A 716 -3.86 -3.85 18.81
N LYS A 717 -3.71 -5.15 19.07
CA LYS A 717 -2.60 -5.98 18.57
C LYS A 717 -2.85 -6.46 17.14
N GLY A 718 -4.12 -6.67 16.80
CA GLY A 718 -4.52 -7.25 15.52
C GLY A 718 -4.33 -8.77 15.48
N HIS A 719 -4.22 -9.32 14.27
CA HIS A 719 -4.05 -10.75 14.03
C HIS A 719 -2.94 -11.02 13.00
N GLN A 720 -2.44 -12.25 12.97
CA GLN A 720 -1.49 -12.72 11.96
C GLN A 720 -2.23 -13.02 10.65
N SER A 721 -1.60 -12.78 9.50
CA SER A 721 -2.25 -12.85 8.17
C SER A 721 -2.94 -14.18 7.87
N PHE A 722 -2.45 -15.31 8.40
CA PHE A 722 -3.02 -16.65 8.23
C PHE A 722 -3.82 -17.14 9.46
N ASN A 723 -4.22 -16.24 10.37
CA ASN A 723 -4.92 -16.57 11.60
C ASN A 723 -6.04 -15.57 11.93
N ALA A 724 -6.99 -15.44 11.00
CA ALA A 724 -8.09 -14.49 11.07
C ALA A 724 -9.36 -15.16 11.62
N ILE A 725 -9.48 -15.29 12.95
CA ILE A 725 -10.72 -15.70 13.62
C ILE A 725 -11.69 -14.51 13.72
N VAL A 726 -12.26 -14.12 12.58
CA VAL A 726 -13.22 -13.02 12.46
C VAL A 726 -14.66 -13.48 12.62
N ASP A 727 -15.63 -12.56 12.69
CA ASP A 727 -17.03 -12.90 12.95
C ASP A 727 -17.66 -13.68 11.78
N ASN A 728 -17.37 -13.31 10.54
CA ASN A 728 -17.79 -14.04 9.34
C ASN A 728 -16.61 -14.19 8.37
N GLY A 729 -16.49 -15.33 7.68
CA GLY A 729 -15.38 -15.57 6.74
C GLY A 729 -14.04 -15.82 7.42
N ALA A 730 -14.05 -16.43 8.62
CA ALA A 730 -12.84 -16.74 9.37
C ALA A 730 -11.98 -17.78 8.65
N PHE A 731 -10.66 -17.63 8.72
CA PHE A 731 -9.69 -18.62 8.21
C PHE A 731 -8.45 -18.66 9.09
N MET A 732 -8.00 -19.87 9.38
CA MET A 732 -6.77 -20.12 10.10
C MET A 732 -6.03 -21.27 9.44
N ARG A 733 -4.75 -21.07 9.07
CA ARG A 733 -3.79 -22.17 8.89
C ARG A 733 -3.41 -22.67 10.29
N ILE A 734 -4.37 -23.35 10.92
CA ILE A 734 -4.33 -23.70 12.33
C ILE A 734 -3.10 -24.55 12.67
N SER A 735 -2.60 -25.35 11.73
CA SER A 735 -1.40 -26.18 11.89
C SER A 735 -0.14 -25.37 12.21
N ASN A 736 -0.06 -24.08 11.86
CA ASN A 736 1.09 -23.22 12.21
C ASN A 736 1.26 -23.00 13.73
N TYR A 737 0.21 -23.26 14.51
CA TYR A 737 0.20 -23.05 15.96
C TYR A 737 0.29 -24.35 16.76
N PHE A 738 0.21 -25.49 16.07
CA PHE A 738 0.37 -26.80 16.67
C PHE A 738 1.84 -27.02 17.11
N PRO A 739 2.12 -27.79 18.18
CA PRO A 739 3.49 -28.01 18.60
C PRO A 739 4.30 -28.71 17.50
N LEU A 740 5.48 -28.18 17.20
CA LEU A 740 6.46 -28.75 16.28
C LEU A 740 7.49 -29.57 17.07
N ILE A 741 8.02 -30.63 16.46
CA ILE A 741 9.06 -31.47 17.07
C ILE A 741 10.42 -31.02 16.54
N GLY A 742 11.39 -30.84 17.44
CA GLY A 742 12.76 -30.48 17.11
C GLY A 742 13.02 -28.97 17.01
N TYR A 743 14.09 -28.64 16.30
CA TYR A 743 14.56 -27.27 16.08
C TYR A 743 13.73 -26.59 14.96
N ASN A 744 13.35 -25.32 15.16
CA ASN A 744 12.60 -24.56 14.16
C ASN A 744 13.52 -23.52 13.48
N PHE A 745 13.80 -23.74 12.19
CA PHE A 745 14.63 -22.86 11.37
C PHE A 745 14.01 -21.49 11.10
N GLU A 746 12.67 -21.37 11.13
CA GLU A 746 11.95 -20.10 10.90
C GLU A 746 12.25 -19.05 11.99
N ASN A 747 12.83 -19.47 13.12
CA ASN A 747 13.24 -18.59 14.21
C ASN A 747 14.68 -18.07 14.06
N GLU A 748 15.42 -18.46 13.02
CA GLU A 748 16.76 -17.93 12.75
C GLU A 748 16.71 -16.51 12.14
N ILE A 749 17.85 -15.82 12.16
CA ILE A 749 18.02 -14.59 11.38
C ILE A 749 18.29 -14.99 9.93
N GLU A 750 17.40 -14.62 9.01
CA GLU A 750 17.56 -14.89 7.57
C GLU A 750 18.48 -13.88 6.87
N ASP A 751 18.45 -12.61 7.32
CA ASP A 751 19.14 -11.49 6.67
C ASP A 751 20.67 -11.62 6.76
N LYS A 752 21.32 -11.84 5.61
CA LYS A 752 22.77 -12.04 5.50
C LYS A 752 23.59 -10.87 6.03
N GLU A 753 23.17 -9.62 5.77
CA GLU A 753 23.88 -8.42 6.24
C GLU A 753 23.84 -8.34 7.77
N GLU A 754 22.68 -8.57 8.36
CA GLU A 754 22.49 -8.55 9.81
C GLU A 754 23.25 -9.71 10.49
N ARG A 755 23.32 -10.90 9.88
CA ARG A 755 24.16 -12.01 10.37
C ARG A 755 25.64 -11.63 10.38
N ASN A 756 26.14 -11.03 9.30
CA ASN A 756 27.53 -10.56 9.23
C ASN A 756 27.83 -9.51 10.31
N LYS A 757 26.94 -8.52 10.47
CA LYS A 757 27.03 -7.48 11.51
C LYS A 757 27.06 -8.08 12.92
N ARG A 758 26.28 -9.13 13.17
CA ARG A 758 26.23 -9.88 14.44
C ARG A 758 27.34 -10.91 14.60
N LYS A 759 28.19 -11.10 13.58
CA LYS A 759 29.24 -12.14 13.52
C LYS A 759 28.68 -13.55 13.69
N MET A 760 27.48 -13.79 13.18
CA MET A 760 26.86 -15.12 13.16
C MET A 760 27.28 -15.87 11.89
N PRO A 761 27.44 -17.21 11.94
CA PRO A 761 27.65 -18.02 10.74
C PRO A 761 26.55 -17.76 9.72
N LEU A 762 26.80 -17.86 8.41
CA LEU A 762 25.70 -17.81 7.44
C LEU A 762 24.72 -18.98 7.66
N GLN A 763 23.47 -18.81 7.22
CA GLN A 763 22.56 -19.95 7.16
C GLN A 763 23.13 -21.03 6.23
N ASP A 764 22.74 -22.27 6.50
CA ASP A 764 23.09 -23.38 5.63
C ASP A 764 22.62 -23.08 4.20
N ALA A 765 23.48 -23.39 3.23
CA ALA A 765 23.12 -23.28 1.83
C ALA A 765 21.93 -24.20 1.54
N LEU A 766 21.07 -23.78 0.60
CA LEU A 766 20.00 -24.63 0.10
C LEU A 766 20.60 -25.95 -0.40
N THR A 767 19.94 -27.07 -0.12
CA THR A 767 20.41 -28.38 -0.57
C THR A 767 20.46 -28.38 -2.10
N ARG A 768 21.58 -28.84 -2.66
CA ARG A 768 21.76 -28.90 -4.12
C ARG A 768 20.78 -29.90 -4.75
N VAL A 769 20.41 -29.65 -5.99
CA VAL A 769 19.50 -30.53 -6.74
C VAL A 769 20.01 -31.98 -6.81
N ASP A 770 21.33 -32.16 -7.01
CA ASP A 770 22.04 -33.44 -7.18
C ASP A 770 22.47 -34.10 -5.85
N ALA A 771 22.16 -33.50 -4.70
CA ALA A 771 22.54 -34.03 -3.40
C ALA A 771 21.76 -35.33 -3.08
N PRO A 772 22.41 -36.36 -2.50
CA PRO A 772 21.71 -37.58 -2.07
C PRO A 772 20.56 -37.30 -1.12
N LEU A 773 19.44 -38.00 -1.29
CA LEU A 773 18.30 -37.93 -0.36
C LEU A 773 18.68 -38.68 0.93
N ALA A 774 18.80 -37.96 2.04
CA ALA A 774 19.19 -38.54 3.32
C ALA A 774 18.14 -39.50 3.90
N ASN A 775 16.85 -39.24 3.68
CA ASN A 775 15.75 -40.11 4.09
C ASN A 775 14.61 -40.07 3.08
N PRO A 776 14.76 -40.74 1.91
CA PRO A 776 13.86 -40.58 0.77
C PRO A 776 12.42 -41.06 1.05
N TYR A 777 12.21 -41.92 2.05
CA TYR A 777 10.88 -42.52 2.29
C TYR A 777 10.12 -41.89 3.47
N ASN A 778 10.75 -40.97 4.23
CA ASN A 778 10.10 -40.32 5.36
C ASN A 778 9.50 -38.97 4.95
N TYR A 779 8.32 -39.01 4.35
CA TYR A 779 7.56 -37.84 3.93
C TYR A 779 6.99 -36.98 5.08
N GLU A 780 7.12 -37.43 6.34
CA GLU A 780 6.50 -36.77 7.51
C GLU A 780 4.98 -36.54 7.36
N PHE A 781 4.33 -37.42 6.61
CA PHE A 781 2.88 -37.41 6.46
C PHE A 781 2.18 -37.89 7.73
N ILE A 782 1.03 -37.29 8.00
CA ILE A 782 0.18 -37.58 9.14
C ILE A 782 -1.20 -38.09 8.71
N ASN A 783 -1.86 -38.83 9.60
CA ASN A 783 -3.31 -39.01 9.55
C ASN A 783 -3.96 -37.96 10.46
N LEU A 784 -4.94 -37.24 9.94
CA LEU A 784 -5.67 -36.19 10.64
C LEU A 784 -7.10 -36.68 10.97
N ASP A 785 -7.47 -36.60 12.25
CA ASP A 785 -8.83 -36.79 12.75
C ASP A 785 -9.26 -35.52 13.50
N ALA A 786 -10.01 -34.65 12.83
CA ALA A 786 -10.33 -33.30 13.31
C ALA A 786 -11.83 -33.10 13.54
N THR A 787 -12.22 -32.75 14.77
CA THR A 787 -13.58 -32.29 15.08
C THR A 787 -13.58 -30.78 15.26
N VAL A 788 -14.22 -30.06 14.34
CA VAL A 788 -14.33 -28.60 14.38
C VAL A 788 -15.73 -28.20 14.85
N SER A 789 -15.83 -27.29 15.81
CA SER A 789 -17.10 -26.71 16.24
C SER A 789 -17.15 -25.20 16.00
N THR A 790 -18.31 -24.67 15.64
CA THR A 790 -18.53 -23.23 15.41
C THR A 790 -19.95 -22.80 15.81
N SER A 791 -20.26 -21.52 15.63
CA SER A 791 -21.57 -20.92 15.89
C SER A 791 -22.69 -21.63 15.13
N ILE A 792 -23.90 -21.66 15.69
CA ILE A 792 -25.06 -22.38 15.13
C ILE A 792 -25.47 -21.90 13.73
N ASP A 793 -25.21 -20.62 13.43
CA ASP A 793 -25.50 -19.96 12.15
C ASP A 793 -24.36 -20.09 11.14
N GLN A 794 -23.28 -20.81 11.47
CA GLN A 794 -22.11 -20.97 10.60
C GLN A 794 -21.83 -22.43 10.26
N THR A 795 -21.13 -22.60 9.14
CA THR A 795 -20.58 -23.88 8.70
C THR A 795 -19.06 -23.80 8.76
N ALA A 796 -18.44 -24.78 9.44
CA ALA A 796 -16.99 -24.88 9.51
C ALA A 796 -16.47 -25.86 8.45
N ILE A 797 -15.45 -25.44 7.71
CA ILE A 797 -14.79 -26.24 6.68
C ILE A 797 -13.37 -26.53 7.12
N SER A 798 -12.97 -27.80 7.05
CA SER A 798 -11.58 -28.23 7.20
C SER A 798 -11.18 -29.07 6.00
N ILE A 799 -10.07 -29.80 6.10
CA ILE A 799 -9.48 -30.57 5.01
C ILE A 799 -9.84 -32.05 5.14
N GLY A 800 -9.69 -32.82 4.06
CA GLY A 800 -10.06 -34.24 4.02
C GLY A 800 -11.57 -34.47 3.86
N GLU A 801 -12.06 -35.64 4.24
CA GLU A 801 -13.46 -36.05 4.06
C GLU A 801 -14.33 -35.73 5.27
N LEU A 802 -15.53 -35.19 5.02
CA LEU A 802 -16.52 -34.93 6.07
C LEU A 802 -17.20 -36.25 6.45
N VAL A 803 -16.90 -36.75 7.65
CA VAL A 803 -17.45 -37.99 8.20
C VAL A 803 -18.81 -37.75 8.83
N LYS A 804 -18.97 -36.67 9.59
CA LYS A 804 -20.20 -36.40 10.34
C LYS A 804 -20.41 -34.91 10.56
N LYS A 805 -21.66 -34.46 10.43
CA LYS A 805 -22.14 -33.14 10.85
C LYS A 805 -23.26 -33.32 11.88
N TYR A 806 -23.23 -32.56 12.97
CA TYR A 806 -24.29 -32.55 13.98
C TYR A 806 -24.31 -31.23 14.75
N SER A 807 -25.42 -30.94 15.43
CA SER A 807 -25.54 -29.76 16.30
C SER A 807 -25.75 -30.18 17.75
N LYS A 808 -25.09 -29.50 18.68
CA LYS A 808 -25.22 -29.73 20.13
C LYS A 808 -24.93 -28.44 20.88
N ASN A 809 -25.65 -28.18 21.98
CA ASN A 809 -25.42 -27.01 22.84
C ASN A 809 -25.36 -25.67 22.07
N ASN A 810 -26.28 -25.45 21.12
CA ASN A 810 -26.33 -24.25 20.28
C ASN A 810 -25.05 -24.00 19.44
N ARG A 811 -24.37 -25.06 19.02
CA ARG A 811 -23.18 -25.04 18.17
C ARG A 811 -23.25 -26.15 17.12
N ASN A 812 -22.61 -25.92 15.98
CA ASN A 812 -22.45 -26.92 14.93
C ASN A 812 -21.09 -27.61 15.06
N TYR A 813 -21.05 -28.92 14.82
CA TYR A 813 -19.87 -29.76 14.86
C TYR A 813 -19.69 -30.49 13.54
N PHE A 814 -18.44 -30.55 13.08
CA PHE A 814 -18.02 -31.14 11.83
C PHE A 814 -16.80 -32.03 12.08
N HIS A 815 -16.92 -33.31 11.79
CA HIS A 815 -15.84 -34.29 11.93
C HIS A 815 -15.24 -34.59 10.58
N TYR A 816 -13.98 -34.22 10.39
CA TYR A 816 -13.19 -34.43 9.17
C TYR A 816 -12.08 -35.46 9.39
N LYS A 817 -11.76 -36.22 8.35
CA LYS A 817 -10.63 -37.16 8.33
C LYS A 817 -9.81 -37.02 7.06
N ALA A 818 -8.50 -37.04 7.18
CA ALA A 818 -7.59 -37.08 6.05
C ALA A 818 -6.44 -38.06 6.35
N ASP A 819 -6.14 -38.96 5.44
CA ASP A 819 -5.08 -39.96 5.62
C ASP A 819 -3.85 -39.57 4.81
N LYS A 820 -2.66 -39.75 5.39
CA LYS A 820 -1.36 -39.55 4.73
C LYS A 820 -1.24 -38.18 4.03
N ILE A 821 -1.42 -37.11 4.80
CA ILE A 821 -1.29 -35.74 4.31
C ILE A 821 -0.02 -35.06 4.86
N PRO A 822 0.54 -34.02 4.21
CA PRO A 822 1.55 -33.17 4.84
C PRO A 822 1.06 -32.60 6.18
N PHE A 823 1.97 -32.23 7.09
CA PHE A 823 1.66 -31.51 8.34
C PHE A 823 1.22 -30.06 8.05
N ARG A 824 0.10 -29.91 7.32
CA ARG A 824 -0.41 -28.65 6.83
C ARG A 824 -1.92 -28.79 6.69
N PHE A 825 -2.65 -28.12 7.58
CA PHE A 825 -4.11 -28.16 7.59
C PHE A 825 -4.69 -26.84 8.09
N ALA A 826 -5.87 -26.53 7.60
CA ALA A 826 -6.55 -25.27 7.85
C ALA A 826 -8.02 -25.50 8.20
N VAL A 827 -8.61 -24.44 8.76
CA VAL A 827 -10.02 -24.39 9.12
C VAL A 827 -10.56 -23.03 8.72
N SER A 828 -11.77 -23.01 8.15
CA SER A 828 -12.56 -21.79 7.95
C SER A 828 -13.93 -21.90 8.61
N SER A 829 -14.57 -20.76 8.84
CA SER A 829 -15.95 -20.69 9.33
C SER A 829 -16.65 -19.44 8.84
N ALA A 830 -17.81 -19.62 8.21
CA ALA A 830 -18.64 -18.51 7.74
C ALA A 830 -20.12 -18.90 7.62
N LYS A 831 -20.94 -17.90 7.32
CA LYS A 831 -22.36 -18.03 6.95
C LYS A 831 -22.50 -18.40 5.47
N TYR A 832 -22.02 -19.59 5.12
CA TYR A 832 -21.98 -20.02 3.72
C TYR A 832 -23.36 -20.35 3.14
N ALA A 833 -23.60 -19.88 1.91
CA ALA A 833 -24.42 -20.61 0.95
C ALA A 833 -23.59 -21.74 0.32
N ILE A 834 -24.25 -22.80 -0.16
CA ILE A 834 -23.58 -23.98 -0.70
C ILE A 834 -24.19 -24.33 -2.04
N GLN A 835 -23.35 -24.42 -3.08
CA GLN A 835 -23.70 -25.01 -4.36
C GLN A 835 -23.03 -26.37 -4.49
N LYS A 836 -23.81 -27.41 -4.81
CA LYS A 836 -23.31 -28.77 -5.01
C LYS A 836 -23.37 -29.20 -6.46
N SER A 837 -22.40 -30.01 -6.88
CA SER A 837 -22.34 -30.69 -8.17
C SER A 837 -21.57 -32.01 -7.98
N SER A 838 -21.44 -32.79 -9.05
CA SER A 838 -20.54 -33.95 -9.10
C SER A 838 -19.76 -33.99 -10.41
N TYR A 839 -18.68 -34.76 -10.40
CA TYR A 839 -17.91 -35.20 -11.57
C TYR A 839 -17.54 -36.67 -11.37
N ASN A 840 -18.06 -37.56 -12.21
CA ASN A 840 -18.02 -39.01 -11.96
C ASN A 840 -18.53 -39.34 -10.54
N ASP A 841 -17.73 -40.05 -9.74
CA ASP A 841 -18.04 -40.41 -8.35
C ASP A 841 -17.61 -39.33 -7.34
N ASN A 842 -16.97 -38.25 -7.79
CA ASN A 842 -16.43 -37.20 -6.92
C ASN A 842 -17.48 -36.09 -6.70
N ALA A 843 -17.73 -35.74 -5.44
CA ALA A 843 -18.61 -34.64 -5.06
C ALA A 843 -17.89 -33.29 -5.16
N ILE A 844 -18.57 -32.27 -5.70
CA ILE A 844 -18.07 -30.89 -5.76
C ILE A 844 -18.95 -30.02 -4.87
N GLU A 845 -18.36 -29.30 -3.94
CA GLU A 845 -19.06 -28.39 -3.04
C GLU A 845 -18.39 -27.00 -3.02
N VAL A 846 -19.15 -25.96 -3.35
CA VAL A 846 -18.69 -24.57 -3.32
C VAL A 846 -19.41 -23.83 -2.20
N PHE A 847 -18.66 -23.36 -1.21
CA PHE A 847 -19.11 -22.60 -0.05
C PHE A 847 -18.75 -21.13 -0.25
N TYR A 848 -19.75 -20.25 -0.25
CA TYR A 848 -19.59 -18.85 -0.65
C TYR A 848 -20.49 -17.91 0.14
N GLU A 849 -20.16 -16.62 0.17
CA GLU A 849 -21.03 -15.57 0.69
C GLU A 849 -22.21 -15.35 -0.26
N PRO A 850 -23.47 -15.44 0.20
CA PRO A 850 -24.65 -15.34 -0.67
C PRO A 850 -24.67 -14.19 -1.70
N LYS A 851 -24.02 -13.06 -1.41
CA LYS A 851 -23.93 -11.90 -2.32
C LYS A 851 -22.95 -12.10 -3.49
N HIS A 852 -22.03 -13.06 -3.41
CA HIS A 852 -20.96 -13.31 -4.38
C HIS A 852 -21.28 -14.46 -5.33
N HIS A 853 -22.54 -14.57 -5.77
CA HIS A 853 -23.01 -15.72 -6.53
C HIS A 853 -22.57 -15.75 -8.01
N GLN A 854 -21.98 -14.68 -8.52
CA GLN A 854 -21.79 -14.41 -9.95
C GLN A 854 -20.91 -15.46 -10.64
N ASN A 855 -19.85 -15.93 -9.98
CA ASN A 855 -18.83 -16.79 -10.59
C ASN A 855 -18.98 -18.29 -10.31
N ILE A 856 -19.97 -18.70 -9.51
CA ILE A 856 -20.06 -20.09 -9.00
C ILE A 856 -20.21 -21.11 -10.12
N SER A 857 -21.12 -20.86 -11.07
CA SER A 857 -21.38 -21.79 -12.17
C SER A 857 -20.15 -21.96 -13.05
N HIS A 858 -19.42 -20.87 -13.27
CA HIS A 858 -18.16 -20.88 -14.02
C HIS A 858 -17.07 -21.65 -13.27
N LEU A 859 -16.89 -21.39 -11.96
CA LEU A 859 -15.96 -22.12 -11.10
C LEU A 859 -16.24 -23.64 -11.12
N ILE A 860 -17.50 -24.07 -10.98
CA ILE A 860 -17.86 -25.50 -11.02
C ILE A 860 -17.52 -26.11 -12.38
N ASN A 861 -17.78 -25.40 -13.48
CA ASN A 861 -17.44 -25.86 -14.81
C ASN A 861 -15.91 -26.01 -14.99
N SER A 862 -15.13 -25.02 -14.54
CA SER A 862 -13.67 -25.06 -14.56
C SER A 862 -13.13 -26.22 -13.72
N ILE A 863 -13.67 -26.48 -12.52
CA ILE A 863 -13.31 -27.65 -11.70
C ILE A 863 -13.50 -28.95 -12.48
N LYS A 864 -14.64 -29.13 -13.15
CA LYS A 864 -14.91 -30.35 -13.94
C LYS A 864 -13.91 -30.52 -15.08
N LYS A 865 -13.59 -29.44 -15.79
CA LYS A 865 -12.60 -29.45 -16.88
C LYS A 865 -11.20 -29.77 -16.37
N THR A 866 -10.80 -29.19 -15.23
CA THR A 866 -9.53 -29.50 -14.57
C THR A 866 -9.45 -30.96 -14.16
N LEU A 867 -10.48 -31.50 -13.50
CA LEU A 867 -10.55 -32.92 -13.14
C LEU A 867 -10.44 -33.80 -14.39
N GLN A 868 -11.21 -33.50 -15.44
CA GLN A 868 -11.16 -34.26 -16.69
C GLN A 868 -9.75 -34.26 -17.30
N TYR A 869 -9.11 -33.10 -17.39
CA TYR A 869 -7.78 -32.98 -17.94
C TYR A 869 -6.73 -33.73 -17.10
N CYS A 870 -6.69 -33.48 -15.78
CA CYS A 870 -5.71 -34.09 -14.90
C CYS A 870 -5.92 -35.61 -14.77
N GLU A 871 -7.16 -36.10 -14.67
CA GLU A 871 -7.41 -37.55 -14.60
C GLU A 871 -7.06 -38.29 -15.89
N THR A 872 -7.24 -37.64 -17.04
CA THR A 872 -6.88 -38.22 -18.35
C THR A 872 -5.35 -38.30 -18.52
N ASN A 873 -4.61 -37.32 -18.02
CA ASN A 873 -3.18 -37.19 -18.31
C ASN A 873 -2.25 -37.64 -17.17
N PHE A 874 -2.67 -37.52 -15.90
CA PHE A 874 -1.79 -37.66 -14.72
C PHE A 874 -2.27 -38.71 -13.72
N GLY A 875 -3.48 -39.25 -13.91
CA GLY A 875 -4.09 -40.27 -13.06
C GLY A 875 -5.20 -39.73 -12.16
N LYS A 876 -5.95 -40.64 -11.54
CA LYS A 876 -7.19 -40.34 -10.80
C LYS A 876 -6.99 -39.38 -9.64
N TYR A 877 -8.00 -38.53 -9.40
CA TYR A 877 -8.05 -37.68 -8.22
C TYR A 877 -8.01 -38.51 -6.92
N PRO A 878 -7.18 -38.15 -5.92
CA PRO A 878 -6.96 -39.00 -4.75
C PRO A 878 -8.04 -38.94 -3.67
N TYR A 879 -9.02 -38.03 -3.77
CA TYR A 879 -10.08 -37.83 -2.75
C TYR A 879 -11.49 -38.05 -3.33
N LYS A 880 -12.51 -38.08 -2.48
CA LYS A 880 -13.92 -38.27 -2.88
C LYS A 880 -14.68 -36.95 -3.02
N THR A 881 -14.19 -35.91 -2.36
CA THR A 881 -14.80 -34.58 -2.37
C THR A 881 -13.80 -33.53 -2.82
N ILE A 882 -14.26 -32.57 -3.62
CA ILE A 882 -13.57 -31.31 -3.90
C ILE A 882 -14.39 -30.19 -3.26
N ARG A 883 -13.80 -29.45 -2.32
CA ARG A 883 -14.44 -28.28 -1.71
C ARG A 883 -13.71 -27.00 -2.07
N PHE A 884 -14.46 -25.97 -2.41
CA PHE A 884 -13.99 -24.61 -2.49
C PHE A 884 -14.70 -23.79 -1.42
N ALA A 885 -13.96 -23.06 -0.59
CA ALA A 885 -14.51 -22.23 0.46
C ALA A 885 -13.98 -20.81 0.39
N GLU A 886 -14.89 -19.86 0.23
CA GLU A 886 -14.57 -18.43 0.22
C GLU A 886 -14.21 -17.91 1.63
N ILE A 887 -13.20 -17.05 1.74
CA ILE A 887 -12.74 -16.50 3.03
C ILE A 887 -12.60 -14.98 2.98
N SER A 888 -12.70 -14.32 4.14
CA SER A 888 -12.61 -12.85 4.26
C SER A 888 -11.22 -12.31 3.89
N SER A 889 -11.17 -11.10 3.35
CA SER A 889 -9.96 -10.31 3.09
C SER A 889 -9.16 -9.93 4.34
N PHE A 890 -9.68 -10.23 5.55
CA PHE A 890 -8.85 -10.20 6.76
C PHE A 890 -7.68 -11.18 6.66
N THR A 891 -7.86 -12.30 5.95
CA THR A 891 -6.75 -13.20 5.62
C THR A 891 -5.92 -12.63 4.48
N ARG A 892 -4.60 -12.58 4.67
CA ARG A 892 -3.66 -11.98 3.72
C ARG A 892 -2.53 -12.94 3.38
N GLY A 893 -1.91 -12.73 2.22
CA GLY A 893 -0.71 -13.46 1.78
C GLY A 893 -0.92 -14.48 0.66
N PHE A 894 -2.16 -14.73 0.22
CA PHE A 894 -2.46 -15.59 -0.92
C PHE A 894 -3.81 -15.23 -1.56
N ALA A 895 -3.96 -15.56 -2.85
CA ALA A 895 -5.20 -15.45 -3.60
C ALA A 895 -6.12 -16.65 -3.33
N ALA A 896 -5.56 -17.85 -3.46
CA ALA A 896 -6.15 -19.11 -3.02
C ALA A 896 -5.05 -20.02 -2.45
N THR A 897 -5.45 -21.09 -1.77
CA THR A 897 -4.50 -22.11 -1.33
C THR A 897 -5.18 -23.47 -1.28
N ALA A 898 -4.53 -24.44 -1.91
CA ALA A 898 -4.95 -25.83 -1.91
C ALA A 898 -4.48 -26.61 -0.67
N TYR A 899 -5.37 -27.46 -0.18
CA TYR A 899 -5.16 -28.50 0.82
C TYR A 899 -5.88 -29.76 0.38
N PRO A 900 -5.55 -30.94 0.94
CA PRO A 900 -6.27 -32.19 0.71
C PRO A 900 -7.79 -32.02 0.72
N ALA A 901 -8.44 -32.23 -0.43
CA ALA A 901 -9.89 -32.15 -0.66
C ALA A 901 -10.55 -30.76 -0.49
N THR A 902 -9.80 -29.72 -0.12
CA THR A 902 -10.35 -28.38 0.18
C THR A 902 -9.41 -27.27 -0.27
N ILE A 903 -9.93 -26.34 -1.08
CA ILE A 903 -9.25 -25.12 -1.51
C ILE A 903 -9.95 -23.92 -0.87
N PHE A 904 -9.17 -23.01 -0.28
CA PHE A 904 -9.70 -21.75 0.28
C PHE A 904 -9.37 -20.59 -0.66
N ILE A 905 -10.37 -19.76 -1.01
CA ILE A 905 -10.21 -18.63 -1.93
C ILE A 905 -10.56 -17.32 -1.20
N ASN A 906 -9.71 -16.31 -1.32
CA ASN A 906 -9.98 -14.98 -0.79
C ASN A 906 -11.14 -14.29 -1.54
N GLU A 907 -12.02 -13.60 -0.81
CA GLU A 907 -13.19 -12.88 -1.38
C GLU A 907 -12.80 -11.95 -2.54
N THR A 908 -11.62 -11.33 -2.48
CA THR A 908 -11.14 -10.40 -3.52
C THR A 908 -10.92 -11.05 -4.88
N GLN A 909 -10.66 -12.36 -4.90
CA GLN A 909 -10.46 -13.15 -6.13
C GLN A 909 -11.72 -13.94 -6.49
N PHE A 910 -12.47 -14.37 -5.48
CA PHE A 910 -13.73 -15.07 -5.68
C PHE A 910 -14.79 -14.16 -6.34
N HIS A 911 -14.83 -12.89 -5.92
CA HIS A 911 -15.79 -11.88 -6.38
C HIS A 911 -15.21 -10.90 -7.42
N SER A 912 -14.48 -11.41 -8.41
CA SER A 912 -14.01 -10.61 -9.54
C SER A 912 -15.02 -10.54 -10.69
N ASN A 913 -14.99 -9.47 -11.49
CA ASN A 913 -15.89 -9.26 -12.62
C ASN A 913 -15.30 -9.81 -13.92
N LEU A 914 -15.85 -10.93 -14.42
CA LEU A 914 -15.42 -11.59 -15.66
C LEU A 914 -16.25 -11.19 -16.90
N SER A 915 -17.19 -10.24 -16.78
CA SER A 915 -18.17 -9.97 -17.84
C SER A 915 -17.64 -9.17 -19.04
N GLU A 916 -16.48 -8.52 -18.91
CA GLU A 916 -15.79 -7.87 -20.02
C GLU A 916 -14.70 -8.82 -20.55
N GLY A 917 -14.88 -9.34 -21.78
CA GLY A 917 -13.98 -10.31 -22.43
C GLY A 917 -12.56 -9.80 -22.76
N GLU A 918 -12.13 -8.72 -22.12
CA GLU A 918 -10.78 -8.15 -22.19
C GLU A 918 -9.90 -8.54 -20.97
N GLY A 919 -10.49 -9.10 -19.89
CA GLY A 919 -9.77 -9.54 -18.69
C GLY A 919 -9.38 -11.02 -18.66
N HIS A 920 -8.37 -11.36 -17.86
CA HIS A 920 -7.97 -12.74 -17.57
C HIS A 920 -9.05 -13.49 -16.78
N ASP A 921 -9.37 -14.72 -17.20
CA ASP A 921 -10.30 -15.59 -16.49
C ASP A 921 -9.65 -16.18 -15.23
N VAL A 922 -9.50 -15.34 -14.21
CA VAL A 922 -8.84 -15.68 -12.96
C VAL A 922 -9.54 -16.82 -12.21
N ILE A 923 -10.84 -17.02 -12.41
CA ILE A 923 -11.56 -18.14 -11.80
C ILE A 923 -11.13 -19.47 -12.43
N ASN A 924 -11.01 -19.54 -13.76
CA ASN A 924 -10.47 -20.72 -14.42
C ASN A 924 -8.99 -20.92 -14.09
N GLU A 925 -8.20 -19.84 -14.04
CA GLU A 925 -6.79 -19.92 -13.65
C GLU A 925 -6.62 -20.46 -12.23
N LEU A 926 -7.34 -19.91 -11.24
CA LEU A 926 -7.32 -20.36 -9.85
C LEU A 926 -7.84 -21.80 -9.73
N ALA A 927 -8.93 -22.15 -10.42
CA ALA A 927 -9.44 -23.52 -10.38
C ALA A 927 -8.45 -24.52 -11.00
N GLY A 928 -7.84 -24.18 -12.13
CA GLY A 928 -6.84 -25.01 -12.81
C GLY A 928 -5.56 -25.17 -12.00
N HIS A 929 -4.99 -24.06 -11.55
CA HIS A 929 -3.74 -24.01 -10.78
C HIS A 929 -3.89 -24.69 -9.42
N GLU A 930 -4.83 -24.23 -8.59
CA GLU A 930 -4.95 -24.69 -7.20
C GLU A 930 -5.36 -26.15 -7.13
N LEU A 931 -6.29 -26.61 -7.98
CA LEU A 931 -6.69 -28.02 -7.99
C LEU A 931 -5.58 -28.93 -8.54
N SER A 932 -4.73 -28.43 -9.46
CA SER A 932 -3.61 -29.22 -9.96
C SER A 932 -2.55 -29.52 -8.89
N HIS A 933 -2.48 -28.75 -7.80
CA HIS A 933 -1.58 -29.05 -6.69
C HIS A 933 -1.85 -30.39 -6.00
N GLU A 934 -3.03 -30.97 -6.21
CA GLU A 934 -3.35 -32.32 -5.72
C GLU A 934 -2.49 -33.38 -6.42
N TRP A 935 -2.09 -33.13 -7.67
CA TRP A 935 -1.04 -33.89 -8.35
C TRP A 935 0.35 -33.34 -8.02
N TRP A 936 0.49 -32.00 -7.98
CA TRP A 936 1.76 -31.28 -7.83
C TRP A 936 1.93 -30.61 -6.44
N GLY A 937 2.52 -31.32 -5.48
CA GLY A 937 2.99 -30.75 -4.21
C GLY A 937 2.19 -31.16 -2.96
N ASN A 938 0.87 -31.34 -3.05
CA ASN A 938 0.02 -31.56 -1.87
C ASN A 938 -0.30 -33.03 -1.56
N ALA A 939 -0.67 -33.84 -2.56
CA ALA A 939 -1.14 -35.21 -2.33
C ALA A 939 -0.33 -36.29 -3.05
N MET A 940 -0.15 -36.20 -4.37
CA MET A 940 0.53 -37.25 -5.14
C MET A 940 2.05 -37.07 -5.17
N LEU A 941 2.55 -35.95 -5.69
CA LEU A 941 3.98 -35.63 -5.70
C LEU A 941 4.31 -34.71 -4.53
N LYS A 942 5.28 -35.06 -3.69
CA LYS A 942 5.82 -34.17 -2.65
C LYS A 942 7.34 -34.10 -2.77
N PRO A 943 7.91 -33.02 -3.34
CA PRO A 943 9.35 -32.90 -3.45
C PRO A 943 10.00 -32.61 -2.08
N ASP A 944 11.28 -32.95 -1.96
CA ASP A 944 12.14 -32.50 -0.87
C ASP A 944 12.48 -31.01 -1.04
N TYR A 945 12.63 -30.25 0.05
CA TYR A 945 12.90 -28.81 -0.04
C TYR A 945 14.37 -28.55 -0.39
N ARG A 946 14.62 -28.32 -1.69
CA ARG A 946 15.96 -28.14 -2.28
C ARG A 946 15.92 -27.26 -3.53
N GLU A 947 17.09 -26.98 -4.12
CA GLU A 947 17.18 -26.34 -5.44
C GLU A 947 16.27 -27.04 -6.46
N GLY A 948 15.52 -26.27 -7.24
CA GLY A 948 14.58 -26.76 -8.24
C GLY A 948 13.24 -27.28 -7.69
N SER A 949 13.08 -27.51 -6.39
CA SER A 949 11.86 -28.13 -5.84
C SER A 949 10.58 -27.34 -6.11
N GLY A 950 10.66 -26.00 -6.20
CA GLY A 950 9.53 -25.14 -6.57
C GLY A 950 9.04 -25.34 -8.02
N VAL A 951 9.88 -25.87 -8.91
CA VAL A 951 9.46 -26.22 -10.29
C VAL A 951 8.46 -27.37 -10.28
N LEU A 952 8.72 -28.38 -9.43
CA LEU A 952 7.89 -29.57 -9.32
C LEU A 952 6.51 -29.29 -8.69
N THR A 953 6.33 -28.12 -8.07
CA THR A 953 5.04 -27.69 -7.50
C THR A 953 4.42 -26.59 -8.35
N GLU A 954 5.06 -25.42 -8.45
CA GLU A 954 4.48 -24.21 -9.02
C GLU A 954 4.54 -24.19 -10.55
N THR A 955 5.70 -24.52 -11.15
CA THR A 955 5.84 -24.53 -12.60
C THR A 955 4.92 -25.57 -13.25
N LEU A 956 4.83 -26.77 -12.67
CA LEU A 956 3.95 -27.83 -13.19
C LEU A 956 2.47 -27.48 -13.03
N ALA A 957 2.09 -26.84 -11.91
CA ALA A 957 0.73 -26.31 -11.72
C ALA A 957 0.41 -25.22 -12.76
N GLN A 958 1.36 -24.31 -13.04
CA GLN A 958 1.19 -23.30 -14.09
C GLN A 958 1.14 -23.87 -15.51
N TYR A 959 1.92 -24.91 -15.82
CA TYR A 959 1.80 -25.62 -17.09
C TYR A 959 0.40 -26.23 -17.25
N THR A 960 -0.11 -26.86 -16.19
CA THR A 960 -1.46 -27.45 -16.17
C THR A 960 -2.52 -26.37 -16.42
N GLN A 961 -2.42 -25.25 -15.71
CA GLN A 961 -3.26 -24.06 -15.92
C GLN A 961 -3.19 -23.58 -17.38
N LEU A 962 -1.99 -23.47 -17.96
CA LEU A 962 -1.79 -22.97 -19.32
C LEU A 962 -2.46 -23.89 -20.36
N MET A 963 -2.38 -25.21 -20.19
CA MET A 963 -3.02 -26.16 -21.10
C MET A 963 -4.55 -26.12 -20.98
N LEU A 964 -5.09 -25.98 -19.77
CA LEU A 964 -6.53 -25.77 -19.55
C LEU A 964 -7.00 -24.45 -20.19
N PHE A 965 -6.22 -23.39 -20.04
CA PHE A 965 -6.51 -22.09 -20.65
C PHE A 965 -6.51 -22.17 -22.19
N LYS A 966 -5.55 -22.90 -22.77
CA LYS A 966 -5.51 -23.18 -24.22
C LYS A 966 -6.72 -23.99 -24.69
N ASN A 967 -7.18 -24.96 -23.90
CA ASN A 967 -8.36 -25.77 -24.24
C ASN A 967 -9.64 -24.94 -24.21
N GLU A 968 -9.73 -23.96 -23.31
CA GLU A 968 -10.87 -23.05 -23.20
C GLU A 968 -10.88 -21.95 -24.28
N TYR A 969 -9.73 -21.30 -24.47
CA TYR A 969 -9.65 -20.04 -25.23
C TYR A 969 -8.83 -20.13 -26.52
N GLY A 970 -8.21 -21.28 -26.79
CA GLY A 970 -7.40 -21.54 -27.98
C GLY A 970 -5.96 -21.03 -27.89
N LYS A 971 -5.16 -21.38 -28.91
CA LYS A 971 -3.71 -21.10 -28.93
C LYS A 971 -3.37 -19.61 -29.00
N ALA A 972 -4.20 -18.80 -29.66
CA ALA A 972 -3.96 -17.37 -29.80
C ALA A 972 -4.01 -16.67 -28.43
N LYS A 973 -5.05 -16.95 -27.64
CA LYS A 973 -5.19 -16.42 -26.28
C LYS A 973 -4.12 -16.97 -25.33
N MET A 974 -3.73 -18.24 -25.47
CA MET A 974 -2.60 -18.79 -24.73
C MET A 974 -1.30 -18.00 -25.01
N LEU A 975 -1.02 -17.64 -26.27
CA LEU A 975 0.16 -16.86 -26.62
C LEU A 975 0.12 -15.43 -26.04
N GLU A 976 -1.06 -14.80 -25.97
CA GLU A 976 -1.24 -13.51 -25.28
C GLU A 976 -0.84 -13.63 -23.80
N MET A 977 -1.31 -14.66 -23.10
CA MET A 977 -0.94 -14.96 -21.72
C MET A 977 0.57 -15.21 -21.58
N VAL A 978 1.18 -16.05 -22.42
CA VAL A 978 2.63 -16.32 -22.36
C VAL A 978 3.42 -15.03 -22.56
N ASN A 979 3.02 -14.16 -23.49
CA ASN A 979 3.68 -12.88 -23.71
C ASN A 979 3.55 -11.94 -22.50
N LEU A 980 2.41 -11.96 -21.79
CA LEU A 980 2.25 -11.23 -20.53
C LEU A 980 3.26 -11.73 -19.48
N TYR A 981 3.30 -13.03 -19.21
CA TYR A 981 4.24 -13.63 -18.24
C TYR A 981 5.70 -13.43 -18.62
N LYS A 982 6.02 -13.50 -19.92
CA LYS A 982 7.35 -13.17 -20.45
C LYS A 982 7.73 -11.72 -20.14
N ASN A 983 6.82 -10.77 -20.39
CA ASN A 983 7.09 -9.37 -20.08
C ASN A 983 7.28 -9.13 -18.58
N MET A 984 6.48 -9.78 -17.73
CA MET A 984 6.64 -9.72 -16.26
C MET A 984 8.00 -10.27 -15.85
N TYR A 985 8.35 -11.47 -16.32
CA TYR A 985 9.64 -12.10 -16.05
C TYR A 985 10.82 -11.23 -16.48
N GLU A 986 10.84 -10.73 -17.71
CA GLU A 986 11.93 -9.87 -18.20
C GLU A 986 12.01 -8.55 -17.40
N SER A 987 10.87 -7.98 -17.01
CA SER A 987 10.84 -6.75 -16.21
C SER A 987 11.45 -6.96 -14.82
N GLU A 988 11.17 -8.08 -14.16
CA GLU A 988 11.67 -8.42 -12.83
C GLU A 988 13.11 -8.96 -12.87
N LYS A 989 13.44 -9.76 -13.89
CA LYS A 989 14.80 -10.28 -14.17
C LYS A 989 15.82 -9.15 -14.32
N ALA A 990 15.41 -8.03 -14.90
CA ALA A 990 16.22 -6.82 -15.00
C ALA A 990 16.65 -6.26 -13.61
N PHE A 991 16.04 -6.73 -12.52
CA PHE A 991 16.40 -6.43 -11.14
C PHE A 991 17.03 -7.63 -10.42
N SER A 992 16.43 -8.83 -10.51
CA SER A 992 16.86 -10.01 -9.74
C SER A 992 18.08 -10.74 -10.32
N GLY A 993 18.37 -10.58 -11.62
CA GLY A 993 19.34 -11.41 -12.34
C GLY A 993 18.71 -12.67 -12.95
N GLU A 994 19.54 -13.46 -13.62
CA GLU A 994 19.16 -14.72 -14.28
C GLU A 994 19.41 -15.92 -13.35
N GLU A 995 18.51 -16.89 -13.39
CA GLU A 995 18.60 -18.12 -12.61
C GLU A 995 18.05 -19.28 -13.45
N ALA A 996 18.80 -20.38 -13.54
CA ALA A 996 18.35 -21.55 -14.29
C ALA A 996 17.17 -22.22 -13.56
N LEU A 997 16.23 -22.77 -14.33
CA LEU A 997 14.99 -23.29 -13.77
C LEU A 997 15.24 -24.56 -12.94
N TYR A 998 16.10 -25.46 -13.42
CA TYR A 998 16.31 -26.76 -12.78
C TYR A 998 16.92 -26.67 -11.37
N ASN A 999 17.71 -25.65 -11.07
CA ASN A 999 18.35 -25.46 -9.77
C ASN A 999 17.89 -24.16 -9.08
N SER A 1000 16.75 -23.62 -9.50
CA SER A 1000 16.25 -22.35 -8.98
C SER A 1000 15.93 -22.44 -7.49
N ASN A 1001 16.13 -21.35 -6.76
CA ASN A 1001 15.70 -21.18 -5.39
C ASN A 1001 14.15 -21.25 -5.32
N PRO A 1002 13.57 -22.16 -4.52
CA PRO A 1002 12.12 -22.32 -4.37
C PRO A 1002 11.39 -21.07 -3.86
N THR A 1003 12.10 -20.10 -3.31
CA THR A 1003 11.52 -18.83 -2.83
C THR A 1003 11.46 -17.74 -3.92
N ASN A 1004 12.09 -17.95 -5.08
CA ASN A 1004 12.10 -16.99 -6.18
C ASN A 1004 10.84 -17.13 -7.05
N ALA A 1005 9.75 -16.49 -6.61
CA ALA A 1005 8.46 -16.53 -7.29
C ALA A 1005 8.53 -16.14 -8.77
N ASN A 1006 9.36 -15.16 -9.15
CA ASN A 1006 9.48 -14.73 -10.54
C ASN A 1006 10.02 -15.86 -11.46
N VAL A 1007 10.93 -16.68 -10.94
CA VAL A 1007 11.52 -17.79 -11.70
C VAL A 1007 10.57 -18.99 -11.74
N ILE A 1008 10.06 -19.43 -10.59
CA ILE A 1008 9.22 -20.64 -10.52
C ILE A 1008 7.83 -20.44 -11.13
N TYR A 1009 7.29 -19.23 -11.14
CA TYR A 1009 6.05 -18.91 -11.84
C TYR A 1009 6.35 -18.34 -13.23
N ASN A 1010 6.83 -17.11 -13.33
CA ASN A 1010 6.87 -16.41 -14.62
C ASN A 1010 7.85 -17.04 -15.63
N LYS A 1011 9.10 -17.32 -15.26
CA LYS A 1011 10.04 -18.05 -16.14
C LYS A 1011 9.53 -19.46 -16.43
N GLY A 1012 9.06 -20.16 -15.39
CA GLY A 1012 8.51 -21.51 -15.47
C GLY A 1012 7.44 -21.66 -16.56
N LEU A 1013 6.40 -20.83 -16.56
CA LEU A 1013 5.34 -20.86 -17.57
C LEU A 1013 5.87 -20.62 -18.99
N VAL A 1014 6.75 -19.64 -19.17
CA VAL A 1014 7.33 -19.31 -20.48
C VAL A 1014 8.17 -20.48 -21.01
N LYS A 1015 9.00 -21.09 -20.15
CA LYS A 1015 9.84 -22.24 -20.51
C LYS A 1015 9.03 -23.50 -20.79
N MET A 1016 7.96 -23.74 -20.05
CA MET A 1016 7.03 -24.83 -20.37
C MET A 1016 6.28 -24.60 -21.69
N TYR A 1017 6.02 -23.35 -22.07
CA TYR A 1017 5.50 -23.03 -23.41
C TYR A 1017 6.53 -23.26 -24.52
N GLU A 1018 7.81 -22.90 -24.30
CA GLU A 1018 8.90 -23.24 -25.24
C GLU A 1018 9.01 -24.76 -25.43
N LEU A 1019 8.90 -25.52 -24.34
CA LEU A 1019 8.87 -26.99 -24.38
C LEU A 1019 7.66 -27.52 -25.15
N TYR A 1020 6.48 -26.91 -24.95
CA TYR A 1020 5.27 -27.23 -25.71
C TYR A 1020 5.47 -27.04 -27.22
N LEU A 1021 6.18 -26.00 -27.65
CA LEU A 1021 6.50 -25.80 -29.07
C LEU A 1021 7.50 -26.84 -29.60
N LEU A 1022 8.41 -27.31 -28.74
CA LEU A 1022 9.46 -28.26 -29.13
C LEU A 1022 8.92 -29.69 -29.33
N ILE A 1023 8.16 -30.21 -28.36
CA ILE A 1023 7.75 -31.62 -28.34
C ILE A 1023 6.23 -31.83 -28.30
N GLY A 1024 5.43 -30.79 -28.10
CA GLY A 1024 3.98 -30.90 -28.02
C GLY A 1024 3.46 -31.38 -26.66
N GLU A 1025 2.18 -31.10 -26.41
CA GLU A 1025 1.49 -31.38 -25.13
C GLU A 1025 1.41 -32.87 -24.78
N GLU A 1026 1.05 -33.75 -25.74
CA GLU A 1026 0.88 -35.18 -25.46
C GLU A 1026 2.16 -35.81 -24.91
N LYS A 1027 3.31 -35.42 -25.46
CA LYS A 1027 4.62 -35.91 -25.01
C LYS A 1027 4.98 -35.37 -23.63
N ILE A 1028 4.75 -34.07 -23.39
CA ILE A 1028 4.97 -33.48 -22.06
C ILE A 1028 4.10 -34.20 -21.02
N ASN A 1029 2.82 -34.38 -21.32
CA ASN A 1029 1.90 -35.05 -20.41
C ASN A 1029 2.32 -36.50 -20.14
N LEU A 1030 2.77 -37.24 -21.16
CA LEU A 1030 3.32 -38.58 -21.00
C LEU A 1030 4.56 -38.61 -20.09
N ALA A 1031 5.46 -37.64 -20.20
CA ALA A 1031 6.62 -37.53 -19.31
C ALA A 1031 6.21 -37.20 -17.87
N LEU A 1032 5.23 -36.30 -17.69
CA LEU A 1032 4.71 -35.95 -16.36
C LEU A 1032 3.97 -37.14 -15.70
N GLU A 1033 3.24 -37.93 -16.48
CA GLU A 1033 2.66 -39.20 -16.04
C GLU A 1033 3.76 -40.19 -15.61
N GLY A 1034 4.82 -40.31 -16.43
CA GLY A 1034 6.01 -41.10 -16.13
C GLY A 1034 6.65 -40.71 -14.80
N LEU A 1035 6.85 -39.40 -14.59
CA LEU A 1035 7.38 -38.85 -13.35
C LEU A 1035 6.52 -39.24 -12.14
N LEU A 1036 5.21 -39.04 -12.22
CA LEU A 1036 4.29 -39.43 -11.15
C LEU A 1036 4.30 -40.95 -10.92
N SER A 1037 4.34 -41.76 -11.97
CA SER A 1037 4.34 -43.22 -11.82
C SER A 1037 5.55 -43.73 -11.02
N LYS A 1038 6.70 -43.08 -11.16
CA LYS A 1038 7.99 -43.43 -10.53
C LYS A 1038 8.21 -42.75 -9.17
N HIS A 1039 7.63 -41.58 -8.94
CA HIS A 1039 7.93 -40.74 -7.78
C HIS A 1039 6.72 -40.30 -6.94
N LYS A 1040 5.49 -40.68 -7.31
CA LYS A 1040 4.33 -40.41 -6.45
C LYS A 1040 4.51 -41.06 -5.09
N PHE A 1041 4.06 -40.38 -4.06
CA PHE A 1041 4.04 -40.92 -2.70
C PHE A 1041 3.37 -42.32 -2.67
N PRO A 1042 3.96 -43.33 -2.01
CA PRO A 1042 5.12 -43.26 -1.09
C PRO A 1042 6.48 -43.63 -1.71
N LEU A 1043 6.63 -43.53 -3.04
CA LEU A 1043 7.91 -43.82 -3.72
C LEU A 1043 8.97 -42.75 -3.39
N GLN A 1044 10.17 -42.83 -3.98
CA GLN A 1044 11.21 -41.83 -3.74
C GLN A 1044 10.81 -40.45 -4.33
N PRO A 1045 10.98 -39.33 -3.60
CA PRO A 1045 10.70 -37.99 -4.10
C PRO A 1045 11.47 -37.68 -5.38
N ALA A 1046 10.81 -37.01 -6.32
CA ALA A 1046 11.45 -36.50 -7.53
C ALA A 1046 12.29 -35.25 -7.25
N THR A 1047 13.30 -35.06 -8.09
CA THR A 1047 14.02 -33.81 -8.31
C THR A 1047 13.71 -33.30 -9.73
N THR A 1048 14.11 -32.06 -10.02
CA THR A 1048 14.02 -31.51 -11.38
C THR A 1048 14.90 -32.25 -12.39
N LEU A 1049 15.93 -32.97 -11.94
CA LEU A 1049 16.73 -33.84 -12.81
C LEU A 1049 15.89 -35.03 -13.29
N ASP A 1050 15.11 -35.66 -12.40
CA ASP A 1050 14.20 -36.75 -12.77
C ASP A 1050 13.16 -36.25 -13.79
N LEU A 1051 12.62 -35.04 -13.61
CA LEU A 1051 11.73 -34.41 -14.59
C LEU A 1051 12.40 -34.25 -15.98
N ILE A 1052 13.65 -33.76 -16.01
CA ILE A 1052 14.40 -33.60 -17.27
C ILE A 1052 14.64 -34.96 -17.93
N GLU A 1053 14.92 -36.01 -17.15
CA GLU A 1053 15.11 -37.37 -17.67
C GLU A 1053 13.83 -37.95 -18.29
N GLU A 1054 12.68 -37.84 -17.61
CA GLU A 1054 11.39 -38.26 -18.18
C GLU A 1054 11.07 -37.51 -19.47
N LEU A 1055 11.35 -36.19 -19.50
CA LEU A 1055 11.16 -35.37 -20.68
C LEU A 1055 12.09 -35.78 -21.84
N LYS A 1056 13.34 -36.21 -21.54
CA LYS A 1056 14.24 -36.75 -22.57
C LYS A 1056 13.71 -38.06 -23.17
N MET A 1057 13.12 -38.95 -22.36
CA MET A 1057 12.59 -40.24 -22.86
C MET A 1057 11.52 -40.10 -23.94
N VAL A 1058 10.79 -38.98 -23.96
CA VAL A 1058 9.74 -38.68 -24.96
C VAL A 1058 10.23 -37.74 -26.08
N THR A 1059 11.42 -37.18 -25.93
CA THR A 1059 12.05 -36.24 -26.87
C THR A 1059 12.98 -36.99 -27.82
N LYS A 1060 13.18 -36.46 -29.02
CA LYS A 1060 14.19 -37.04 -29.93
C LYS A 1060 15.59 -36.62 -29.48
N GLU A 1061 16.58 -37.50 -29.64
CA GLU A 1061 17.97 -37.21 -29.25
C GLU A 1061 18.52 -35.92 -29.86
N GLU A 1062 18.12 -35.60 -31.11
CA GLU A 1062 18.50 -34.35 -31.81
C GLU A 1062 18.08 -33.06 -31.09
N ASP A 1063 17.04 -33.12 -30.25
CA ASP A 1063 16.48 -31.99 -29.51
C ASP A 1063 16.87 -31.99 -28.02
N TYR A 1064 17.65 -32.97 -27.53
CA TYR A 1064 18.07 -33.03 -26.12
C TYR A 1064 18.81 -31.78 -25.66
N LYS A 1065 19.65 -31.21 -26.53
CA LYS A 1065 20.35 -29.97 -26.21
C LYS A 1065 19.37 -28.81 -25.99
N LYS A 1066 18.41 -28.62 -26.90
CA LYS A 1066 17.41 -27.56 -26.76
C LYS A 1066 16.57 -27.74 -25.50
N LEU A 1067 16.27 -28.98 -25.12
CA LEU A 1067 15.56 -29.30 -23.90
C LEU A 1067 16.38 -28.95 -22.66
N ASP A 1068 17.67 -29.31 -22.64
CA ASP A 1068 18.58 -28.90 -21.58
C ASP A 1068 18.65 -27.36 -21.49
N ASP A 1069 18.77 -26.65 -22.62
CA ASP A 1069 18.80 -25.17 -22.68
C ASP A 1069 17.51 -24.53 -22.11
N ILE A 1070 16.34 -25.18 -22.20
CA ILE A 1070 15.08 -24.67 -21.61
C ILE A 1070 15.12 -24.62 -20.08
N PHE A 1071 15.79 -25.59 -19.45
CA PHE A 1071 15.80 -25.74 -17.99
C PHE A 1071 17.12 -25.27 -17.34
N LYS A 1072 18.25 -25.37 -18.04
CA LYS A 1072 19.60 -25.13 -17.51
C LYS A 1072 20.18 -23.76 -17.85
N ASP A 1073 19.62 -23.07 -18.83
CA ASP A 1073 19.92 -21.68 -19.17
C ASP A 1073 18.71 -20.76 -18.85
#